data_AF-A0A6H5GZ06-F1
#
_entry.id   AF-A0A6H5GZ06-F1
#
_cell.length_a   1.000
_cell.length_b   1.000
_cell.length_c   1.000
_cell.angle_alpha   90.00
_cell.angle_beta   90.00
_cell.angle_gamma   90.00
#
_symmetry.space_group_name_H-M   'P 1'
#
loop_
_entity.id
_entity.type
_entity.pdbx_description
1 polymer ?
#
loop_
_entity_poly.entity_id
_entity_poly.type
_entity_poly.pdbx_seq_one_letter_code
_entity_poly.pdbx_strand_id
1 'polypeptide(L)'
;MRIDNASALKLVKNPEFHRRTKHIEIRHYFVREKFQEELYTQVEVLDLTHDLSCPFKLEFDDSHWQDHLSSLKPIGLAILLNTCNMATQEHYVQFCSHVTAEALYNEDLVPVTNRRCLCELSNQIGFTDRAKSNFSLKQQLSTFRHVQPETVRRDIKFARSLALATKLKLPFPHMVAVVISDNTTPGSLQLFSQATGDIALDSCIDFWDGNTLRVLSPSDRKKILDFYQRTSLTAYCTAFAYRPLGKSVNPSLSGIYMELPSESHNLYLRNRSPTPLDWDLHRSEDSLFGSETLDGEISDIEGCFETQCNQIFLGMVTMQYQAQIEMVQLIEQLERACIRFVHFSKENELRSRVFSEKMGLESGWNCHISLLSRLTPKKDGTPVDATSQDWQSLSCLTDSTEQSAPINFDMSNRAKLPRGIEQIRPHLEKVDNVPLLVSLFTDCTPSTTLEMIEIMQDYGEIVCVMGSSANADNSSIFLKANTSVSVEPLYPQVCQKVPVFTPCPDGIAPVHLSHRLNSLPCSVSMTRQRPISFFHLIMHARHFMQCLWTCVQFWMSGVTAVSLVQLITTIVLLPPIFTVVCISCGFVHREHLSWRRSPLKNRKWASACFFFLLCQTGYVLVNFSDIDVPWIAFGLAIASIFIVAIVNELVKWQEIKANMRYEKRARLDFGTKLGMNSPF
;
A
#
# COMPACT_ATOMS: atom_id res chain seq x y z
N MET A 1 40.04 -11.32 -13.19
CA MET A 1 40.83 -12.40 -13.87
C MET A 1 42.25 -12.35 -13.28
N ARG A 2 42.89 -13.43 -12.79
CA ARG A 2 44.30 -13.32 -12.34
C ARG A 2 45.21 -13.18 -13.57
N ILE A 3 45.60 -11.97 -13.89
CA ILE A 3 46.51 -11.67 -15.01
C ILE A 3 47.93 -11.63 -14.43
N ASP A 4 48.62 -12.77 -14.47
CA ASP A 4 49.99 -12.91 -13.93
C ASP A 4 51.08 -12.30 -14.83
N ASN A 5 50.71 -11.55 -15.89
CA ASN A 5 51.66 -11.04 -16.86
C ASN A 5 51.67 -9.51 -16.94
N ALA A 6 52.69 -8.89 -16.33
CA ALA A 6 52.91 -7.44 -16.31
C ALA A 6 53.07 -6.81 -17.72
N SER A 7 53.45 -7.61 -18.72
CA SER A 7 53.56 -7.15 -20.11
C SER A 7 52.19 -6.94 -20.77
N ALA A 8 51.19 -7.76 -20.44
CA ALA A 8 49.81 -7.59 -20.93
C ALA A 8 49.18 -6.31 -20.38
N LEU A 9 49.45 -5.99 -19.10
CA LEU A 9 48.98 -4.76 -18.44
C LEU A 9 49.61 -3.49 -19.03
N LYS A 10 50.89 -3.52 -19.40
CA LYS A 10 51.56 -2.41 -20.13
C LYS A 10 51.02 -2.22 -21.54
N LEU A 11 50.67 -3.31 -22.23
CA LEU A 11 50.07 -3.28 -23.57
C LEU A 11 48.66 -2.69 -23.57
N VAL A 12 47.84 -2.99 -22.57
CA VAL A 12 46.49 -2.39 -22.42
C VAL A 12 46.56 -0.88 -22.14
N LYS A 13 47.65 -0.37 -21.55
CA LYS A 13 47.84 1.05 -21.18
C LYS A 13 48.44 1.94 -22.29
N ASN A 14 49.06 1.39 -23.34
CA ASN A 14 49.81 2.18 -24.34
C ASN A 14 49.06 2.34 -25.69
N PRO A 15 48.72 3.57 -26.13
CA PRO A 15 47.92 3.81 -27.34
C PRO A 15 48.70 3.70 -28.67
N GLU A 16 50.03 3.82 -28.66
CA GLU A 16 50.83 3.92 -29.90
C GLU A 16 51.13 2.56 -30.56
N PHE A 17 51.38 1.52 -29.77
CA PHE A 17 51.66 0.16 -30.29
C PHE A 17 50.44 -0.51 -30.96
N HIS A 18 49.26 0.10 -30.83
CA HIS A 18 47.94 -0.40 -31.24
C HIS A 18 47.72 -0.46 -32.75
N ARG A 19 48.33 0.44 -33.53
CA ARG A 19 47.98 0.64 -34.95
C ARG A 19 48.48 -0.48 -35.88
N ARG A 20 49.28 -1.43 -35.39
CA ARG A 20 50.04 -2.40 -36.22
C ARG A 20 49.51 -3.84 -36.20
N THR A 21 48.51 -4.22 -35.41
CA THR A 21 48.10 -5.63 -35.25
C THR A 21 46.59 -5.88 -35.32
N LYS A 22 46.09 -6.30 -36.50
CA LYS A 22 44.65 -6.52 -36.79
C LYS A 22 43.99 -7.74 -36.12
N HIS A 23 44.72 -8.83 -35.86
CA HIS A 23 44.12 -10.09 -35.39
C HIS A 23 43.95 -10.21 -33.86
N ILE A 24 44.51 -9.28 -33.10
CA ILE A 24 44.48 -9.25 -31.62
C ILE A 24 43.39 -8.29 -31.10
N GLU A 25 42.81 -7.50 -32.00
CA GLU A 25 41.92 -6.38 -31.74
C GLU A 25 40.65 -6.80 -30.96
N ILE A 26 39.96 -7.86 -31.36
CA ILE A 26 38.66 -8.27 -30.76
C ILE A 26 38.83 -8.81 -29.32
N ARG A 27 39.82 -9.67 -29.07
CA ARG A 27 40.09 -10.18 -27.71
C ARG A 27 40.60 -9.10 -26.77
N HIS A 28 41.32 -8.10 -27.28
CA HIS A 28 41.82 -6.99 -26.45
C HIS A 28 40.79 -5.87 -26.21
N TYR A 29 39.84 -5.62 -27.12
CA TYR A 29 38.69 -4.79 -26.81
C TYR A 29 37.86 -5.41 -25.69
N PHE A 30 37.62 -6.73 -25.73
CA PHE A 30 36.96 -7.44 -24.64
C PHE A 30 37.78 -7.43 -23.33
N VAL A 31 39.10 -7.60 -23.37
CA VAL A 31 39.95 -7.54 -22.15
C VAL A 31 40.08 -6.12 -21.61
N ARG A 32 40.10 -5.09 -22.47
CA ARG A 32 40.08 -3.68 -22.07
C ARG A 32 38.72 -3.28 -21.52
N GLU A 33 37.64 -3.76 -22.13
CA GLU A 33 36.27 -3.64 -21.63
C GLU A 33 36.18 -4.32 -20.26
N LYS A 34 36.71 -5.54 -20.09
CA LYS A 34 36.81 -6.25 -18.81
C LYS A 34 37.73 -5.56 -17.78
N PHE A 35 38.82 -4.92 -18.20
CA PHE A 35 39.73 -4.15 -17.32
C PHE A 35 39.14 -2.78 -16.95
N GLN A 36 38.37 -2.18 -17.85
CA GLN A 36 37.54 -1.01 -17.56
C GLN A 36 36.32 -1.40 -16.69
N GLU A 37 35.78 -2.60 -16.84
CA GLU A 37 34.75 -3.18 -15.96
C GLU A 37 35.31 -3.46 -14.55
N GLU A 38 36.57 -3.92 -14.40
CA GLU A 38 37.25 -3.99 -13.09
C GLU A 38 37.50 -2.60 -12.45
N LEU A 39 37.38 -1.51 -13.22
CA LEU A 39 37.40 -0.11 -12.77
C LEU A 39 35.98 0.49 -12.59
N TYR A 40 34.92 -0.24 -12.95
CA TYR A 40 33.55 0.25 -12.82
C TYR A 40 33.04 0.03 -11.40
N THR A 41 32.48 1.08 -10.80
CA THR A 41 31.71 0.92 -9.56
C THR A 41 30.46 0.08 -9.84
N GLN A 42 30.34 -1.03 -9.12
CA GLN A 42 29.15 -1.87 -9.10
C GLN A 42 28.23 -1.40 -7.98
N VAL A 43 26.95 -1.22 -8.28
CA VAL A 43 25.94 -0.85 -7.27
C VAL A 43 25.38 -2.15 -6.71
N GLU A 44 25.61 -2.39 -5.43
CA GLU A 44 25.03 -3.51 -4.69
C GLU A 44 23.74 -3.06 -4.00
N VAL A 45 22.69 -3.88 -4.13
CA VAL A 45 21.38 -3.65 -3.50
C VAL A 45 21.14 -4.82 -2.56
N LEU A 46 21.02 -4.53 -1.26
CA LEU A 46 20.76 -5.53 -0.23
C LEU A 46 19.29 -5.46 0.17
N ASP A 47 18.61 -6.59 0.10
CA ASP A 47 17.19 -6.69 0.43
C ASP A 47 16.97 -7.03 1.92
N LEU A 48 15.94 -6.41 2.49
CA LEU A 48 15.57 -6.56 3.90
C LEU A 48 14.12 -6.99 4.02
N THR A 49 13.87 -8.02 4.81
CA THR A 49 12.52 -8.49 5.13
C THR A 49 12.19 -8.33 6.61
N HIS A 50 10.89 -8.19 6.89
CA HIS A 50 10.38 -8.21 8.24
C HIS A 50 10.16 -9.66 8.68
N ASP A 51 10.50 -9.97 9.93
CA ASP A 51 10.16 -11.26 10.53
C ASP A 51 8.63 -11.40 10.64
N LEU A 52 8.11 -12.55 10.23
CA LEU A 52 6.68 -12.90 10.29
C LEU A 52 6.16 -12.98 11.72
N SER A 53 7.03 -13.30 12.68
CA SER A 53 6.67 -13.41 14.10
C SER A 53 6.61 -12.05 14.81
N CYS A 54 7.44 -11.11 14.35
CA CYS A 54 7.62 -9.80 14.95
C CYS A 54 7.68 -8.73 13.85
N PRO A 55 6.59 -7.97 13.58
CA PRO A 55 6.52 -7.01 12.48
C PRO A 55 7.51 -5.83 12.58
N PHE A 56 8.25 -5.76 13.70
CA PHE A 56 9.23 -4.71 13.97
C PHE A 56 10.68 -5.19 13.89
N LYS A 57 10.92 -6.50 13.77
CA LYS A 57 12.27 -7.05 13.58
C LYS A 57 12.55 -7.11 12.07
N LEU A 58 13.75 -6.69 11.69
CA LEU A 58 14.24 -6.72 10.31
C LEU A 58 15.38 -7.73 10.21
N GLU A 59 15.46 -8.44 9.10
CA GLU A 59 16.55 -9.36 8.77
C GLU A 59 17.01 -9.09 7.33
N PHE A 60 18.32 -9.28 7.08
CA PHE A 60 18.88 -9.22 5.74
C PHE A 60 18.63 -10.55 5.04
N ASP A 61 18.13 -10.51 3.81
CA ASP A 61 17.87 -11.72 3.02
C ASP A 61 19.17 -12.35 2.48
N ASP A 62 20.17 -11.51 2.20
CA ASP A 62 21.43 -11.92 1.60
C ASP A 62 22.37 -12.58 2.61
N SER A 63 22.80 -13.82 2.37
CA SER A 63 23.68 -14.55 3.30
C SER A 63 25.07 -13.91 3.50
N HIS A 64 25.53 -13.10 2.54
CA HIS A 64 26.87 -12.48 2.52
C HIS A 64 26.86 -10.99 2.89
N TRP A 65 25.77 -10.45 3.43
CA TRP A 65 25.66 -9.02 3.75
C TRP A 65 26.77 -8.50 4.69
N GLN A 66 27.29 -9.39 5.55
CA GLN A 66 28.37 -9.07 6.50
C GLN A 66 29.68 -8.68 5.82
N ASP A 67 29.91 -9.10 4.58
CA ASP A 67 31.10 -8.72 3.82
C ASP A 67 31.10 -7.21 3.49
N HIS A 68 29.91 -6.58 3.47
CA HIS A 68 29.70 -5.16 3.22
C HIS A 68 29.60 -4.32 4.51
N LEU A 69 29.93 -4.88 5.67
CA LEU A 69 29.79 -4.20 6.96
C LEU A 69 30.57 -2.87 7.05
N SER A 70 31.70 -2.76 6.35
CA SER A 70 32.51 -1.53 6.33
C SER A 70 31.81 -0.37 5.60
N SER A 71 30.96 -0.65 4.61
CA SER A 71 30.10 0.34 3.94
C SER A 71 28.81 0.60 4.71
N LEU A 72 28.26 -0.43 5.38
CA LEU A 72 27.00 -0.32 6.13
C LEU A 72 27.15 0.42 7.47
N LYS A 73 28.31 0.32 8.15
CA LYS A 73 28.52 0.97 9.45
C LYS A 73 28.33 2.49 9.42
N PRO A 74 28.91 3.25 8.48
CA PRO A 74 28.65 4.68 8.36
C PRO A 74 27.17 5.02 8.17
N ILE A 75 26.45 4.22 7.37
CA ILE A 75 25.01 4.38 7.14
C ILE A 75 24.23 4.12 8.43
N GLY A 76 24.55 3.05 9.16
CA GLY A 76 23.94 2.73 10.44
C GLY A 76 24.15 3.84 11.47
N LEU A 77 25.36 4.41 11.55
CA LEU A 77 25.65 5.55 12.42
C LEU A 77 24.87 6.80 12.03
N ALA A 78 24.80 7.13 10.73
CA ALA A 78 24.03 8.26 10.22
C ALA A 78 22.53 8.13 10.58
N ILE A 79 21.97 6.92 10.46
CA ILE A 79 20.59 6.62 10.86
C ILE A 79 20.41 6.78 12.38
N LEU A 80 21.34 6.24 13.17
CA LEU A 80 21.31 6.29 14.62
C LEU A 80 21.25 7.74 15.14
N LEU A 81 21.99 8.63 14.48
CA LEU A 81 22.15 10.00 14.90
C LEU A 81 21.08 10.96 14.34
N ASN A 82 20.66 10.76 13.08
CA ASN A 82 19.60 11.57 12.46
C ASN A 82 18.19 11.13 12.91
N THR A 83 17.88 9.83 12.79
CA THR A 83 16.51 9.31 12.93
C THR A 83 16.23 8.75 14.33
N CYS A 84 17.22 8.16 14.99
CA CYS A 84 17.03 7.43 16.26
C CYS A 84 17.28 8.25 17.52
N ASN A 85 17.72 9.50 17.37
CA ASN A 85 17.93 10.42 18.47
C ASN A 85 16.62 11.13 18.82
N MET A 86 16.23 11.12 20.09
CA MET A 86 15.00 11.78 20.53
C MET A 86 15.10 13.31 20.37
N ALA A 87 16.30 13.86 20.50
CA ALA A 87 16.52 15.31 20.44
C ALA A 87 16.34 15.91 19.03
N THR A 88 16.50 15.11 17.97
CA THR A 88 16.33 15.57 16.58
C THR A 88 14.88 15.47 16.08
N GLN A 89 14.04 14.71 16.80
CA GLN A 89 12.73 14.31 16.31
C GLN A 89 11.74 15.48 16.23
N GLU A 90 11.72 16.37 17.22
CA GLU A 90 10.78 17.50 17.26
C GLU A 90 10.98 18.43 16.06
N HIS A 91 12.21 18.87 15.84
CA HIS A 91 12.56 19.75 14.73
C HIS A 91 12.38 19.07 13.37
N TYR A 92 12.71 17.77 13.27
CA TYR A 92 12.45 17.00 12.06
C TYR A 92 10.95 16.95 11.72
N VAL A 93 10.08 16.72 12.71
CA VAL A 93 8.62 16.69 12.51
C VAL A 93 8.08 18.07 12.11
N GLN A 94 8.56 19.15 12.73
CA GLN A 94 8.19 20.51 12.35
C GLN A 94 8.59 20.82 10.91
N PHE A 95 9.83 20.48 10.52
CA PHE A 95 10.31 20.67 9.16
C PHE A 95 9.54 19.83 8.13
N CYS A 96 9.29 18.54 8.40
CA CYS A 96 8.47 17.71 7.52
C CYS A 96 7.04 18.23 7.38
N SER A 97 6.48 18.83 8.43
CA SER A 97 5.15 19.45 8.38
C SER A 97 5.15 20.69 7.49
N HIS A 98 6.19 21.52 7.58
CA HIS A 98 6.39 22.67 6.69
C HIS A 98 6.54 22.23 5.23
N VAL A 99 7.45 21.29 4.94
CA VAL A 99 7.62 20.73 3.58
C VAL A 99 6.33 20.10 3.06
N THR A 100 5.53 19.48 3.93
CA THR A 100 4.23 18.92 3.54
C THR A 100 3.26 20.03 3.15
N ALA A 101 3.24 21.15 3.87
CA ALA A 101 2.41 22.31 3.53
C ALA A 101 2.88 22.96 2.22
N GLU A 102 4.19 23.12 2.01
CA GLU A 102 4.75 23.66 0.76
C GLU A 102 4.44 22.76 -0.45
N ALA A 103 4.54 21.44 -0.28
CA ALA A 103 4.21 20.49 -1.34
C ALA A 103 2.72 20.53 -1.73
N LEU A 104 1.81 20.91 -0.82
CA LEU A 104 0.38 21.04 -1.14
C LEU A 104 0.09 22.20 -2.10
N TYR A 105 0.96 23.21 -2.19
CA TYR A 105 0.80 24.30 -3.16
C TYR A 105 1.20 23.90 -4.59
N ASN A 106 1.90 22.78 -4.77
CA ASN A 106 2.37 22.32 -6.08
C ASN A 106 1.82 20.91 -6.39
N GLU A 107 0.88 20.84 -7.33
CA GLU A 107 0.17 19.60 -7.69
C GLU A 107 1.09 18.48 -8.20
N ASP A 108 2.28 18.83 -8.71
CA ASP A 108 3.26 17.92 -9.27
C ASP A 108 4.22 17.32 -8.22
N LEU A 109 4.17 17.77 -6.96
CA LEU A 109 5.06 17.30 -5.89
C LEU A 109 4.29 16.47 -4.85
N VAL A 110 4.88 15.35 -4.44
CA VAL A 110 4.36 14.53 -3.34
C VAL A 110 5.06 14.93 -2.04
N PRO A 111 4.31 15.25 -0.97
CA PRO A 111 4.91 15.44 0.34
C PRO A 111 5.59 14.14 0.79
N VAL A 112 6.88 14.21 1.14
CA VAL A 112 7.59 13.05 1.69
C VAL A 112 7.24 12.92 3.17
N THR A 113 6.14 12.24 3.48
CA THR A 113 5.81 11.92 4.87
C THR A 113 6.55 10.65 5.29
N ASN A 114 7.83 10.77 5.63
CA ASN A 114 8.55 9.65 6.21
C ASN A 114 8.07 9.42 7.66
N ARG A 115 7.14 8.48 7.84
CA ARG A 115 6.52 8.16 9.15
C ARG A 115 7.05 6.87 9.78
N ARG A 116 8.02 6.20 9.16
CA ARG A 116 8.62 4.97 9.69
C ARG A 116 10.08 5.19 10.00
N CYS A 117 10.56 4.44 10.97
CA CYS A 117 11.84 4.69 11.58
C CYS A 117 12.82 3.56 11.27
N LEU A 118 14.08 3.95 11.00
CA LEU A 118 15.14 3.09 10.50
C LEU A 118 16.03 2.50 11.63
N CYS A 119 15.67 2.67 12.90
CA CYS A 119 16.57 2.26 14.00
C CYS A 119 16.82 0.77 14.06
N GLU A 120 15.86 -0.06 13.65
CA GLU A 120 16.09 -1.49 13.62
C GLU A 120 17.14 -1.89 12.57
N LEU A 121 17.20 -1.19 11.43
CA LEU A 121 18.30 -1.36 10.48
C LEU A 121 19.65 -1.03 11.13
N SER A 122 19.74 0.06 11.90
CA SER A 122 20.95 0.39 12.67
C SER A 122 21.29 -0.69 13.71
N ASN A 123 20.28 -1.30 14.36
CA ASN A 123 20.48 -2.38 15.31
C ASN A 123 21.04 -3.63 14.64
N GLN A 124 20.50 -4.02 13.48
CA GLN A 124 20.96 -5.18 12.71
C GLN A 124 22.40 -5.02 12.20
N ILE A 125 22.80 -3.79 11.84
CA ILE A 125 24.19 -3.47 11.47
C ILE A 125 25.16 -3.59 12.68
N GLY A 126 24.65 -3.65 13.91
CA GLY A 126 25.42 -3.90 15.12
C GLY A 126 25.55 -2.71 16.07
N PHE A 127 24.82 -1.61 15.84
CA PHE A 127 24.78 -0.50 16.79
C PHE A 127 23.81 -0.78 17.93
N THR A 128 24.18 -0.40 19.14
CA THR A 128 23.31 -0.49 20.33
C THR A 128 22.90 0.90 20.79
N ASP A 129 21.83 1.01 21.58
CA ASP A 129 21.39 2.31 22.11
C ASP A 129 22.46 3.05 22.93
N ARG A 130 23.44 2.33 23.49
CA ARG A 130 24.57 2.93 24.22
C ARG A 130 25.50 3.71 23.29
N ALA A 131 25.54 3.41 21.99
CA ALA A 131 26.35 4.18 21.05
C ALA A 131 25.87 5.64 20.95
N LYS A 132 24.59 5.91 21.19
CA LYS A 132 24.02 7.26 21.16
C LYS A 132 24.63 8.18 22.23
N SER A 133 24.93 7.66 23.43
CA SER A 133 25.45 8.49 24.53
C SER A 133 26.88 9.01 24.31
N ASN A 134 27.59 8.47 23.32
CA ASN A 134 28.93 8.94 22.97
C ASN A 134 28.89 10.23 22.14
N PHE A 135 27.71 10.58 21.60
CA PHE A 135 27.53 11.69 20.71
C PHE A 135 26.61 12.72 21.34
N SER A 136 26.97 13.99 21.24
CA SER A 136 26.13 15.11 21.67
C SER A 136 25.68 15.94 20.48
N LEU A 137 24.36 16.11 20.36
CA LEU A 137 23.73 16.95 19.35
C LEU A 137 24.07 18.42 19.62
N LYS A 138 24.56 19.14 18.60
CA LYS A 138 24.86 20.58 18.67
C LYS A 138 23.85 21.42 17.91
N GLN A 139 23.67 21.15 16.61
CA GLN A 139 22.72 21.87 15.76
C GLN A 139 22.00 20.93 14.79
N GLN A 140 20.88 21.40 14.26
CA GLN A 140 20.14 20.78 13.17
C GLN A 140 19.89 21.84 12.10
N LEU A 141 20.19 21.49 10.85
CA LEU A 141 20.08 22.35 9.69
C LEU A 141 19.07 21.75 8.72
N SER A 142 18.19 22.59 8.19
CA SER A 142 17.10 22.17 7.32
C SER A 142 17.12 22.97 6.02
N THR A 143 17.17 22.25 4.91
CA THR A 143 17.24 22.80 3.55
C THR A 143 16.18 22.18 2.67
N PHE A 144 15.58 22.98 1.80
CA PHE A 144 14.62 22.49 0.83
C PHE A 144 14.71 23.25 -0.49
N ARG A 145 14.19 22.67 -1.58
CA ARG A 145 14.27 23.25 -2.93
C ARG A 145 12.95 23.13 -3.67
N HIS A 146 12.45 24.25 -4.18
CA HIS A 146 11.35 24.25 -5.13
C HIS A 146 11.82 23.79 -6.50
N VAL A 147 11.18 22.76 -7.03
CA VAL A 147 11.46 22.27 -8.37
C VAL A 147 10.46 22.86 -9.34
N GLN A 148 10.96 23.55 -10.37
CA GLN A 148 10.11 23.99 -11.47
C GLN A 148 9.74 22.80 -12.36
N PRO A 149 8.49 22.72 -12.85
CA PRO A 149 8.04 21.61 -13.69
C PRO A 149 8.81 21.52 -15.02
N GLU A 150 9.44 22.61 -15.48
CA GLU A 150 10.27 22.63 -16.69
C GLU A 150 11.65 21.98 -16.53
N THR A 151 12.30 22.12 -15.37
CA THR A 151 13.61 21.50 -15.08
C THR A 151 13.50 20.00 -14.91
N VAL A 152 12.41 19.50 -14.31
CA VAL A 152 12.08 18.06 -14.25
C VAL A 152 12.03 17.44 -15.66
N ARG A 153 11.44 18.17 -16.62
CA ARG A 153 11.33 17.72 -18.02
C ARG A 153 12.67 17.72 -18.77
N ARG A 154 13.61 18.59 -18.38
CA ARG A 154 14.92 18.74 -19.05
C ARG A 154 15.94 17.70 -18.57
N ASP A 155 16.01 17.44 -17.27
CA ASP A 155 17.10 16.62 -16.68
C ASP A 155 16.84 15.13 -16.71
N ILE A 156 15.57 14.71 -16.68
CA ILE A 156 15.23 13.29 -16.72
C ILE A 156 15.17 12.83 -18.19
N LYS A 157 16.30 12.39 -18.75
CA LYS A 157 16.33 11.75 -20.09
C LYS A 157 15.35 10.58 -20.20
N PHE A 158 15.10 9.87 -19.10
CA PHE A 158 14.10 8.81 -18.97
C PHE A 158 12.66 9.35 -19.09
N ALA A 159 12.37 10.55 -18.58
CA ALA A 159 11.08 11.22 -18.74
C ALA A 159 10.87 11.71 -20.18
N ARG A 160 11.93 11.92 -20.99
CA ARG A 160 11.78 12.22 -22.42
C ARG A 160 11.39 11.00 -23.26
N SER A 161 11.81 9.79 -22.88
CA SER A 161 11.36 8.54 -23.51
C SER A 161 9.97 8.11 -23.05
N LEU A 162 9.54 8.56 -21.87
CA LEU A 162 8.15 8.49 -21.44
C LEU A 162 7.37 9.61 -22.17
N ALA A 163 6.41 9.29 -23.01
CA ALA A 163 5.51 10.30 -23.62
C ALA A 163 4.62 11.07 -22.60
N LEU A 164 4.96 11.03 -21.31
CA LEU A 164 4.11 11.23 -20.14
C LEU A 164 4.83 12.00 -19.00
N ALA A 165 5.90 12.76 -19.30
CA ALA A 165 6.66 13.56 -18.32
C ALA A 165 5.81 14.55 -17.48
N THR A 166 4.58 14.84 -17.88
CA THR A 166 3.68 15.78 -17.20
C THR A 166 2.80 15.13 -16.11
N LYS A 167 3.07 13.88 -15.70
CA LYS A 167 2.15 13.09 -14.84
C LYS A 167 2.82 12.35 -13.68
N LEU A 168 4.13 12.48 -13.51
CA LEU A 168 4.87 11.79 -12.46
C LEU A 168 5.03 12.75 -11.29
N LYS A 169 4.32 12.50 -10.19
CA LYS A 169 4.54 13.29 -8.97
C LYS A 169 5.84 12.84 -8.30
N LEU A 170 6.80 13.74 -8.20
CA LEU A 170 8.11 13.46 -7.60
C LEU A 170 8.11 13.84 -6.12
N PRO A 171 8.92 13.17 -5.28
CA PRO A 171 9.09 13.59 -3.89
C PRO A 171 9.65 15.02 -3.83
N PHE A 172 9.10 15.83 -2.93
CA PHE A 172 9.59 17.19 -2.69
C PHE A 172 11.05 17.17 -2.20
N PRO A 173 12.00 17.84 -2.89
CA PRO A 173 13.40 17.80 -2.51
C PRO A 173 13.68 18.51 -1.20
N HIS A 174 14.30 17.77 -0.27
CA HIS A 174 14.66 18.29 1.04
C HIS A 174 15.90 17.56 1.59
N MET A 175 16.60 18.23 2.51
CA MET A 175 17.73 17.71 3.25
C MET A 175 17.69 18.23 4.68
N VAL A 176 17.87 17.33 5.64
CA VAL A 176 18.07 17.61 7.06
C VAL A 176 19.45 17.14 7.44
N ALA A 177 20.26 18.03 8.00
CA ALA A 177 21.61 17.72 8.43
C ALA A 177 21.77 17.99 9.92
N VAL A 178 22.45 17.08 10.62
CA VAL A 178 22.64 17.14 12.06
C VAL A 178 24.12 17.29 12.37
N VAL A 179 24.46 18.33 13.15
CA VAL A 179 25.81 18.63 13.63
C VAL A 179 26.00 18.03 15.01
N ILE A 180 27.04 17.21 15.14
CA ILE A 180 27.28 16.38 16.30
C ILE A 180 28.73 16.53 16.73
N SER A 181 28.96 16.60 18.05
CA SER A 181 30.29 16.45 18.61
C SER A 181 30.45 15.08 19.23
N ASP A 182 31.61 14.48 18.98
CA ASP A 182 32.03 13.27 19.67
C ASP A 182 32.52 13.62 21.08
N ASN A 183 32.00 12.94 22.09
CA ASN A 183 32.41 13.15 23.48
C ASN A 183 33.80 12.55 23.76
N THR A 184 34.27 11.61 22.93
CA THR A 184 35.58 10.97 23.09
C THR A 184 36.73 11.81 22.53
N THR A 185 36.46 12.63 21.52
CA THR A 185 37.43 13.53 20.88
C THR A 185 36.92 14.97 20.91
N PRO A 186 37.21 15.73 21.98
CA PRO A 186 36.72 17.11 22.11
C PRO A 186 37.27 17.98 20.96
N GLY A 187 36.35 18.61 20.23
CA GLY A 187 36.67 19.46 19.08
C GLY A 187 36.43 18.81 17.71
N SER A 188 36.14 17.51 17.64
CA SER A 188 35.70 16.90 16.38
C SER A 188 34.20 17.14 16.19
N LEU A 189 33.87 17.96 15.18
CA LEU A 189 32.49 18.17 14.75
C LEU A 189 32.23 17.33 13.51
N GLN A 190 31.05 16.72 13.45
CA GLN A 190 30.63 15.83 12.38
C GLN A 190 29.24 16.24 11.91
N LEU A 191 29.06 16.30 10.59
CA LEU A 191 27.79 16.56 9.92
C LEU A 191 27.28 15.25 9.32
N PHE A 192 26.08 14.86 9.71
CA PHE A 192 25.36 13.75 9.08
C PHE A 192 24.11 14.28 8.40
N SER A 193 23.99 14.06 7.10
CA SER A 193 22.86 14.56 6.31
C SER A 193 21.95 13.41 5.87
N GLN A 194 20.65 13.63 6.02
CA GLN A 194 19.56 12.81 5.51
C GLN A 194 18.80 13.62 4.45
N ALA A 195 18.77 13.16 3.22
CA ALA A 195 18.29 13.96 2.09
C ALA A 195 17.56 13.14 1.02
N THR A 196 16.82 13.83 0.15
CA THR A 196 16.40 13.26 -1.14
C THR A 196 17.62 13.06 -2.04
N GLY A 197 17.59 12.03 -2.89
CA GLY A 197 18.77 11.62 -3.67
C GLY A 197 19.30 12.71 -4.61
N ASP A 198 18.44 13.61 -5.08
CA ASP A 198 18.81 14.74 -5.92
C ASP A 198 19.66 15.79 -5.16
N ILE A 199 19.18 16.28 -4.01
CA ILE A 199 19.92 17.24 -3.17
C ILE A 199 21.16 16.58 -2.56
N ALA A 200 21.04 15.33 -2.12
CA ALA A 200 22.17 14.57 -1.57
C ALA A 200 23.33 14.52 -2.55
N LEU A 201 23.07 14.09 -3.79
CA LEU A 201 24.11 14.01 -4.82
C LEU A 201 24.67 15.39 -5.16
N ASP A 202 23.84 16.44 -5.19
CA ASP A 202 24.27 17.85 -5.38
C ASP A 202 25.26 18.32 -4.31
N SER A 203 25.04 17.93 -3.06
CA SER A 203 25.93 18.21 -1.94
C SER A 203 27.21 17.34 -1.90
N CYS A 204 27.21 16.16 -2.53
CA CYS A 204 28.31 15.20 -2.44
C CYS A 204 29.36 15.36 -3.54
N ILE A 205 30.63 15.20 -3.17
CA ILE A 205 31.78 15.13 -4.10
C ILE A 205 32.39 13.75 -4.10
N ASP A 206 32.52 13.16 -2.92
CA ASP A 206 33.15 11.86 -2.73
C ASP A 206 32.10 10.81 -2.35
N PHE A 207 32.46 9.54 -2.46
CA PHE A 207 31.69 8.42 -1.92
C PHE A 207 32.60 7.46 -1.14
N TRP A 208 31.99 6.74 -0.21
CA TRP A 208 32.68 5.73 0.59
C TRP A 208 32.46 4.33 0.01
N ASP A 209 33.54 3.67 -0.41
CA ASP A 209 33.53 2.32 -1.01
C ASP A 209 33.77 1.21 0.03
N GLY A 210 33.60 1.49 1.32
CA GLY A 210 33.88 0.54 2.41
C GLY A 210 35.35 0.51 2.87
N ASN A 211 36.29 0.81 1.99
CA ASN A 211 37.72 0.80 2.30
C ASN A 211 38.39 2.17 2.17
N THR A 212 38.02 2.93 1.14
CA THR A 212 38.67 4.20 0.78
C THR A 212 37.66 5.21 0.26
N LEU A 213 37.99 6.49 0.43
CA LEU A 213 37.26 7.61 -0.17
C LEU A 213 37.62 7.70 -1.65
N ARG A 214 36.60 7.80 -2.51
CA ARG A 214 36.76 7.98 -3.96
C ARG A 214 35.91 9.13 -4.46
N VAL A 215 36.39 9.83 -5.47
CA VAL A 215 35.65 10.94 -6.09
C VAL A 215 34.48 10.40 -6.90
N LEU A 216 33.32 11.01 -6.77
CA LEU A 216 32.11 10.66 -7.51
C LEU A 216 32.26 11.06 -8.98
N SER A 217 32.42 10.06 -9.85
CA SER A 217 32.49 10.28 -11.30
C SER A 217 31.12 10.69 -11.86
N PRO A 218 31.05 11.40 -13.00
CA PRO A 218 29.77 11.75 -13.62
C PRO A 218 28.96 10.51 -14.05
N SER A 219 29.63 9.39 -14.37
CA SER A 219 28.95 8.11 -14.64
C SER A 219 28.30 7.54 -13.39
N ASP A 220 28.95 7.61 -12.23
CA ASP A 220 28.43 7.02 -11.00
C ASP A 220 27.30 7.86 -10.43
N ARG A 221 27.43 9.19 -10.48
CA ARG A 221 26.34 10.11 -10.18
C ARG A 221 25.10 9.81 -11.02
N LYS A 222 25.27 9.55 -12.32
CA LYS A 222 24.17 9.18 -13.20
C LYS A 222 23.52 7.86 -12.79
N LYS A 223 24.31 6.82 -12.50
CA LYS A 223 23.77 5.52 -12.04
C LYS A 223 22.95 5.66 -10.75
N ILE A 224 23.48 6.38 -9.76
CA ILE A 224 22.80 6.59 -8.46
C ILE A 224 21.52 7.40 -8.66
N LEU A 225 21.56 8.46 -9.47
CA LEU A 225 20.39 9.27 -9.77
C LEU A 225 19.33 8.49 -10.55
N ASP A 226 19.71 7.70 -11.55
CA ASP A 226 18.81 6.82 -12.31
C ASP A 226 18.15 5.79 -11.38
N PHE A 227 18.90 5.21 -10.43
CA PHE A 227 18.35 4.33 -9.40
C PHE A 227 17.36 5.06 -8.48
N TYR A 228 17.72 6.24 -7.98
CA TYR A 228 16.85 7.06 -7.13
C TYR A 228 15.54 7.43 -7.84
N GLN A 229 15.62 7.89 -9.09
CA GLN A 229 14.45 8.29 -9.87
C GLN A 229 13.51 7.10 -10.11
N ARG A 230 14.03 5.91 -10.44
CA ARG A 230 13.20 4.70 -10.62
C ARG A 230 12.54 4.26 -9.31
N THR A 231 13.32 4.24 -8.22
CA THR A 231 12.83 3.75 -6.92
C THR A 231 11.89 4.73 -6.22
N SER A 232 12.07 6.04 -6.38
CA SER A 232 11.21 7.07 -5.77
C SER A 232 9.74 7.03 -6.25
N LEU A 233 9.50 6.47 -7.44
CA LEU A 233 8.15 6.31 -8.00
C LEU A 233 7.35 5.20 -7.31
N THR A 234 8.02 4.14 -6.85
CA THR A 234 7.39 2.96 -6.24
C THR A 234 7.58 2.91 -4.72
N ALA A 235 8.62 3.55 -4.19
CA ALA A 235 9.08 3.50 -2.80
C ALA A 235 9.49 4.89 -2.29
N TYR A 236 9.63 5.02 -0.96
CA TYR A 236 10.27 6.19 -0.37
C TYR A 236 11.78 5.95 -0.29
N CYS A 237 12.58 6.77 -0.97
CA CYS A 237 14.03 6.64 -0.98
C CYS A 237 14.69 7.82 -0.25
N THR A 238 15.58 7.53 0.69
CA THR A 238 16.34 8.51 1.47
C THR A 238 17.83 8.25 1.30
N ALA A 239 18.60 9.29 1.00
CA ALA A 239 20.05 9.24 0.87
C ALA A 239 20.74 9.75 2.15
N PHE A 240 21.89 9.16 2.47
CA PHE A 240 22.71 9.54 3.61
C PHE A 240 24.09 10.02 3.15
N ALA A 241 24.55 11.10 3.77
CA ALA A 241 25.85 11.69 3.52
C ALA A 241 26.53 12.13 4.82
N TYR A 242 27.85 12.28 4.77
CA TYR A 242 28.68 12.59 5.92
C TYR A 242 29.76 13.62 5.57
N ARG A 243 30.05 14.53 6.50
CA ARG A 243 31.19 15.45 6.37
C ARG A 243 31.80 15.76 7.75
N PRO A 244 33.12 15.67 7.93
CA PRO A 244 33.78 16.22 9.11
C PRO A 244 33.81 17.75 9.04
N LEU A 245 33.52 18.41 10.16
CA LEU A 245 33.49 19.86 10.30
C LEU A 245 34.63 20.35 11.19
N GLY A 246 35.24 21.47 10.79
CA GLY A 246 36.25 22.18 11.59
C GLY A 246 35.73 23.44 12.28
N LYS A 247 34.54 23.94 11.92
CA LYS A 247 33.93 25.18 12.43
C LYS A 247 32.57 24.86 13.09
N SER A 248 32.23 25.53 14.19
CA SER A 248 30.91 25.41 14.83
C SER A 248 29.88 26.28 14.13
N VAL A 249 28.61 25.84 14.13
CA VAL A 249 27.50 26.60 13.55
C VAL A 249 26.79 27.39 14.66
N ASN A 250 26.29 28.59 14.37
CA ASN A 250 25.53 29.35 15.34
C ASN A 250 24.16 28.70 15.62
N PRO A 251 23.73 28.51 16.88
CA PRO A 251 22.43 27.94 17.22
C PRO A 251 21.23 28.73 16.67
N SER A 252 21.35 30.03 16.39
CA SER A 252 20.26 30.81 15.79
C SER A 252 19.87 30.33 14.39
N LEU A 253 20.79 29.68 13.66
CA LEU A 253 20.53 29.15 12.32
C LEU A 253 19.71 27.86 12.33
N SER A 254 19.58 27.18 13.49
CA SER A 254 18.74 25.97 13.56
C SER A 254 17.26 26.28 13.44
N GLY A 255 16.83 27.49 13.84
CA GLY A 255 15.43 27.92 13.76
C GLY A 255 15.00 28.45 12.39
N ILE A 256 15.90 28.45 11.39
CA ILE A 256 15.65 29.00 10.06
C ILE A 256 15.69 27.86 9.03
N TYR A 257 14.69 27.81 8.15
CA TYR A 257 14.71 26.91 7.01
C TYR A 257 15.34 27.58 5.80
N MET A 258 16.32 26.92 5.20
CA MET A 258 17.03 27.44 4.04
C MET A 258 16.35 26.95 2.75
N GLU A 259 15.81 27.91 1.98
CA GLU A 259 15.26 27.65 0.66
C GLU A 259 16.35 27.81 -0.42
N LEU A 260 16.55 26.77 -1.22
CA LEU A 260 17.47 26.79 -2.34
C LEU A 260 16.75 27.23 -3.63
N PRO A 261 17.41 28.01 -4.49
CA PRO A 261 16.90 28.31 -5.82
C PRO A 261 16.64 27.04 -6.65
N SER A 262 15.68 27.12 -7.58
CA SER A 262 15.32 25.99 -8.45
C SER A 262 16.51 25.46 -9.26
N GLU A 263 17.43 26.33 -9.69
CA GLU A 263 18.68 25.95 -10.36
C GLU A 263 19.88 26.07 -9.41
N SER A 264 19.96 25.17 -8.43
CA SER A 264 21.01 25.19 -7.41
C SER A 264 22.36 24.61 -7.85
N HIS A 265 22.45 23.95 -9.02
CA HIS A 265 23.66 23.23 -9.45
C HIS A 265 24.92 24.12 -9.51
N ASN A 266 24.76 25.38 -9.94
CA ASN A 266 25.85 26.35 -10.03
C ASN A 266 26.37 26.79 -8.66
N LEU A 267 25.52 26.81 -7.63
CA LEU A 267 25.92 27.14 -6.25
C LEU A 267 26.83 26.06 -5.67
N TYR A 268 26.50 24.79 -5.91
CA TYR A 268 27.35 23.68 -5.48
C TYR A 268 28.69 23.68 -6.20
N LEU A 269 28.73 23.94 -7.51
CA LEU A 269 29.96 23.99 -8.31
C LEU A 269 30.96 25.05 -7.82
N ARG A 270 30.47 26.22 -7.40
CA ARG A 270 31.31 27.30 -6.87
C ARG A 270 32.01 26.89 -5.57
N ASN A 271 31.34 26.06 -4.78
CA ASN A 271 31.78 25.68 -3.44
C ASN A 271 32.50 24.31 -3.44
N ARG A 272 32.62 23.66 -4.62
CA ARG A 272 33.46 22.47 -4.78
C ARG A 272 34.91 22.86 -4.62
N SER A 273 35.55 22.35 -3.56
CA SER A 273 37.00 22.41 -3.45
C SER A 273 37.62 21.70 -4.66
N PRO A 274 38.62 22.29 -5.34
CA PRO A 274 39.39 21.55 -6.33
C PRO A 274 40.03 20.35 -5.63
N THR A 275 39.87 19.18 -6.24
CA THR A 275 40.28 17.84 -5.77
C THR A 275 41.67 17.82 -5.10
N PRO A 276 41.89 17.01 -4.05
CA PRO A 276 43.25 16.67 -3.63
C PRO A 276 43.86 15.75 -4.71
N LEU A 277 44.84 16.26 -5.46
CA LEU A 277 45.74 15.42 -6.24
C LEU A 277 46.68 14.69 -5.28
N ASP A 278 46.73 13.36 -5.44
CA ASP A 278 47.76 12.40 -4.99
C ASP A 278 48.39 12.58 -3.61
N TRP A 279 48.13 11.61 -2.74
CA TRP A 279 48.73 11.49 -1.41
C TRP A 279 50.19 11.00 -1.38
N ASP A 280 50.94 11.11 -2.48
CA ASP A 280 52.36 10.71 -2.52
C ASP A 280 53.18 11.60 -3.47
N LEU A 281 53.85 12.64 -2.95
CA LEU A 281 55.32 12.78 -2.93
C LEU A 281 55.73 14.19 -2.46
N HIS A 282 56.72 14.22 -1.57
CA HIS A 282 57.47 15.39 -1.05
C HIS A 282 56.86 16.17 0.11
N ARG A 283 57.28 15.75 1.32
CA ARG A 283 57.67 16.64 2.42
C ARG A 283 58.25 17.95 1.86
N SER A 284 57.47 19.02 1.99
CA SER A 284 57.96 20.39 2.01
C SER A 284 57.29 21.04 3.22
N GLU A 285 58.05 21.23 4.30
CA GLU A 285 57.59 21.72 5.60
C GLU A 285 57.28 23.23 5.63
N ASP A 286 56.90 23.85 4.51
CA ASP A 286 56.91 25.33 4.39
C ASP A 286 55.60 25.97 3.94
N SER A 287 54.45 25.33 4.17
CA SER A 287 53.14 25.99 3.96
C SER A 287 52.11 25.63 5.04
N LEU A 288 52.58 25.41 6.27
CA LEU A 288 51.78 24.97 7.41
C LEU A 288 51.19 26.10 8.27
N PHE A 289 51.24 27.36 7.82
CA PHE A 289 50.63 28.50 8.53
C PHE A 289 50.03 29.53 7.57
N GLY A 290 49.09 29.10 6.74
CA GLY A 290 48.02 29.98 6.27
C GLY A 290 46.96 30.07 7.36
N SER A 291 47.04 31.11 8.19
CA SER A 291 46.09 31.39 9.27
C SER A 291 44.68 31.65 8.70
N GLU A 292 43.87 30.60 8.58
CA GLU A 292 42.44 30.73 8.91
C GLU A 292 42.34 30.45 10.40
N THR A 293 42.09 31.49 11.18
CA THR A 293 41.77 31.41 12.61
C THR A 293 40.73 30.33 12.86
N LEU A 294 41.11 29.32 13.64
CA LEU A 294 40.30 28.16 14.05
C LEU A 294 39.14 28.48 15.02
N ASP A 295 38.79 29.76 15.21
CA ASP A 295 37.80 30.24 16.18
C ASP A 295 36.74 31.12 15.50
N GLY A 296 36.05 30.60 14.48
CA GLY A 296 34.95 31.30 13.83
C GLY A 296 33.66 30.49 13.89
N GLU A 297 32.69 30.93 14.71
CA GLU A 297 31.31 30.45 14.62
C GLU A 297 30.68 30.93 13.30
N ILE A 298 30.09 30.00 12.55
CA ILE A 298 29.37 30.31 11.31
C ILE A 298 28.04 30.96 11.69
N SER A 299 27.91 32.25 11.44
CA SER A 299 26.70 33.04 11.68
C SER A 299 25.93 33.39 10.40
N ASP A 300 26.56 33.25 9.23
CA ASP A 300 25.97 33.60 7.94
C ASP A 300 25.29 32.42 7.25
N ILE A 301 24.22 32.72 6.50
CA ILE A 301 23.46 31.74 5.70
C ILE A 301 24.34 31.09 4.62
N GLU A 302 25.22 31.87 3.98
CA GLU A 302 26.15 31.36 2.96
C GLU A 302 27.16 30.38 3.56
N GLY A 303 27.73 30.71 4.74
CA GLY A 303 28.63 29.80 5.45
C GLY A 303 27.93 28.51 5.91
N CYS A 304 26.64 28.58 6.24
CA CYS A 304 25.84 27.40 6.54
C CYS A 304 25.66 26.51 5.29
N PHE A 305 25.42 27.10 4.12
CA PHE A 305 25.32 26.37 2.85
C PHE A 305 26.67 25.75 2.45
N GLU A 306 27.77 26.49 2.57
CA GLU A 306 29.14 25.99 2.36
C GLU A 306 29.46 24.79 3.24
N THR A 307 28.99 24.79 4.49
CA THR A 307 29.16 23.68 5.43
C THR A 307 28.43 22.41 4.98
N GLN A 308 27.28 22.57 4.33
CA GLN A 308 26.50 21.47 3.78
C GLN A 308 26.98 21.00 2.39
N CYS A 309 27.92 21.69 1.75
CA CYS A 309 28.54 21.23 0.51
C CYS A 309 29.60 20.14 0.80
N ASN A 310 30.29 19.64 -0.24
CA ASN A 310 31.48 18.78 -0.15
C ASN A 310 31.33 17.57 0.79
N GLN A 311 30.15 16.94 0.78
CA GLN A 311 29.89 15.76 1.60
C GLN A 311 30.38 14.48 0.92
N ILE A 312 30.54 13.44 1.73
CA ILE A 312 30.82 12.07 1.32
C ILE A 312 29.49 11.31 1.27
N PHE A 313 29.15 10.80 0.10
CA PHE A 313 28.00 9.94 -0.12
C PHE A 313 28.23 8.57 0.54
N LEU A 314 27.30 8.16 1.40
CA LEU A 314 27.38 6.87 2.11
C LEU A 314 26.53 5.79 1.43
N GLY A 315 25.28 6.14 1.11
CA GLY A 315 24.33 5.19 0.51
C GLY A 315 22.89 5.68 0.57
N MET A 316 21.97 4.85 0.09
CA MET A 316 20.54 5.13 0.10
C MET A 316 19.77 3.97 0.72
N VAL A 317 18.67 4.30 1.39
CA VAL A 317 17.73 3.33 1.96
C VAL A 317 16.38 3.56 1.31
N THR A 318 15.80 2.48 0.79
CA THR A 318 14.45 2.49 0.22
C THR A 318 13.46 1.83 1.19
N MET A 319 12.29 2.44 1.34
CA MET A 319 11.22 1.97 2.21
C MET A 319 9.95 1.78 1.37
N GLN A 320 9.35 0.60 1.47
CA GLN A 320 8.13 0.25 0.76
C GLN A 320 7.03 -0.18 1.72
N TYR A 321 5.77 0.00 1.31
CA TYR A 321 4.65 -0.59 2.03
C TYR A 321 4.62 -2.10 1.79
N GLN A 322 4.40 -2.84 2.88
CA GLN A 322 4.22 -4.28 2.87
C GLN A 322 2.79 -4.62 3.24
N ALA A 323 2.17 -5.54 2.49
CA ALA A 323 0.84 -6.04 2.76
C ALA A 323 0.87 -6.96 4.00
N GLN A 324 -0.14 -6.84 4.87
CA GLN A 324 -0.31 -7.78 5.97
C GLN A 324 -0.83 -9.11 5.44
N ILE A 325 -0.22 -10.22 5.87
CA ILE A 325 -0.58 -11.58 5.39
C ILE A 325 -2.04 -11.92 5.70
N GLU A 326 -2.54 -11.49 6.87
CA GLU A 326 -3.94 -11.67 7.25
C GLU A 326 -4.90 -11.00 6.26
N MET A 327 -4.53 -9.86 5.68
CA MET A 327 -5.33 -9.18 4.66
C MET A 327 -5.35 -9.97 3.35
N VAL A 328 -4.21 -10.54 2.93
CA VAL A 328 -4.14 -11.39 1.73
C VAL A 328 -5.04 -12.62 1.88
N GLN A 329 -5.00 -13.27 3.05
CA GLN A 329 -5.89 -14.40 3.36
C GLN A 329 -7.36 -13.98 3.39
N LEU A 330 -7.66 -12.78 3.92
CA LEU A 330 -9.02 -12.25 3.93
C LEU A 330 -9.54 -11.98 2.51
N ILE A 331 -8.74 -11.39 1.63
CA ILE A 331 -9.10 -11.13 0.24
C ILE A 331 -9.44 -12.44 -0.47
N GLU A 332 -8.61 -13.48 -0.33
CA GLU A 332 -8.88 -14.80 -0.92
C GLU A 332 -10.18 -15.41 -0.37
N GLN A 333 -10.44 -15.28 0.93
CA GLN A 333 -11.68 -15.73 1.57
C GLN A 333 -12.91 -14.97 1.06
N LEU A 334 -12.80 -13.65 0.85
CA LEU A 334 -13.87 -12.82 0.30
C LEU A 334 -14.18 -13.17 -1.15
N GLU A 335 -13.15 -13.40 -1.97
CA GLU A 335 -13.30 -13.84 -3.36
C GLU A 335 -14.01 -15.21 -3.42
N ARG A 336 -13.62 -16.15 -2.55
CA ARG A 336 -14.31 -17.45 -2.39
C ARG A 336 -15.77 -17.28 -1.96
N ALA A 337 -16.10 -16.21 -1.23
CA ALA A 337 -17.46 -15.85 -0.84
C ALA A 337 -18.24 -15.05 -1.90
N CYS A 338 -17.67 -14.89 -3.11
CA CYS A 338 -18.23 -14.09 -4.21
C CYS A 338 -18.43 -12.61 -3.83
N ILE A 339 -17.47 -12.04 -3.09
CA ILE A 339 -17.42 -10.61 -2.75
C ILE A 339 -16.19 -10.02 -3.45
N ARG A 340 -16.38 -8.99 -4.28
CA ARG A 340 -15.27 -8.32 -4.96
C ARG A 340 -14.58 -7.34 -4.00
N PHE A 341 -13.27 -7.48 -3.85
CA PHE A 341 -12.47 -6.54 -3.08
C PHE A 341 -11.98 -5.42 -4.01
N VAL A 342 -12.19 -4.17 -3.60
CA VAL A 342 -11.78 -2.97 -4.34
C VAL A 342 -10.92 -2.10 -3.43
N HIS A 343 -9.75 -1.70 -3.91
CA HIS A 343 -8.80 -0.86 -3.17
C HIS A 343 -8.84 0.58 -3.70
N PHE A 344 -9.26 1.52 -2.85
CA PHE A 344 -9.17 2.96 -3.12
C PHE A 344 -7.87 3.52 -2.53
N SER A 345 -6.94 3.92 -3.40
CA SER A 345 -5.63 4.41 -3.00
C SER A 345 -5.51 5.92 -3.23
N LYS A 346 -5.07 6.66 -2.20
CA LYS A 346 -4.71 8.08 -2.31
C LYS A 346 -3.36 8.30 -3.05
N GLU A 347 -2.59 7.22 -3.21
CA GLU A 347 -1.25 7.25 -3.83
C GLU A 347 -1.33 7.22 -5.36
N ASN A 348 -0.19 7.48 -6.00
CA ASN A 348 -0.06 7.46 -7.46
C ASN A 348 -0.19 6.05 -8.04
N GLU A 349 -0.56 5.98 -9.32
CA GLU A 349 -0.77 4.75 -10.09
C GLU A 349 0.31 3.67 -9.88
N LEU A 350 1.60 4.02 -10.04
CA LEU A 350 2.71 3.08 -9.94
C LEU A 350 2.87 2.49 -8.53
N ARG A 351 2.77 3.33 -7.50
CA ARG A 351 2.93 2.92 -6.10
C ARG A 351 1.74 2.06 -5.65
N SER A 352 0.53 2.47 -6.01
CA SER A 352 -0.69 1.73 -5.70
C SER A 352 -0.71 0.38 -6.40
N ARG A 353 -0.22 0.28 -7.62
CA ARG A 353 -0.12 -0.99 -8.36
C ARG A 353 0.81 -1.98 -7.68
N VAL A 354 2.05 -1.58 -7.38
CA VAL A 354 3.03 -2.45 -6.69
C VAL A 354 2.48 -2.94 -5.35
N PHE A 355 1.76 -2.08 -4.63
CA PHE A 355 1.14 -2.48 -3.37
C PHE A 355 -0.05 -3.44 -3.56
N SER A 356 -0.90 -3.22 -4.57
CA SER A 356 -2.01 -4.12 -4.89
C SER A 356 -1.55 -5.51 -5.34
N GLU A 357 -0.44 -5.60 -6.08
CA GLU A 357 0.23 -6.87 -6.41
C GLU A 357 0.60 -7.65 -5.16
N LYS A 358 1.24 -6.97 -4.19
CA LYS A 358 1.61 -7.58 -2.90
C LYS A 358 0.39 -8.02 -2.08
N MET A 359 -0.78 -7.41 -2.27
CA MET A 359 -2.02 -7.82 -1.62
C MET A 359 -2.70 -9.02 -2.29
N GLY A 360 -2.20 -9.47 -3.45
CA GLY A 360 -2.80 -10.56 -4.22
C GLY A 360 -3.95 -10.12 -5.14
N LEU A 361 -4.10 -8.82 -5.39
CA LEU A 361 -5.07 -8.31 -6.36
C LEU A 361 -4.50 -8.35 -7.78
N GLU A 362 -5.37 -8.51 -8.77
CA GLU A 362 -4.98 -8.39 -10.17
C GLU A 362 -4.48 -6.97 -10.46
N SER A 363 -3.26 -6.87 -10.97
CA SER A 363 -2.56 -5.62 -11.24
C SER A 363 -2.24 -5.42 -12.72
N GLY A 364 -2.96 -6.16 -13.56
CA GLY A 364 -2.82 -6.07 -15.00
C GLY A 364 -3.13 -4.67 -15.51
N TRP A 365 -2.71 -4.41 -16.74
CA TRP A 365 -2.87 -3.12 -17.41
C TRP A 365 -4.33 -2.66 -17.59
N ASN A 366 -5.30 -3.58 -17.48
CA ASN A 366 -6.74 -3.32 -17.54
C ASN A 366 -7.43 -3.41 -16.17
N CYS A 367 -6.67 -3.37 -15.06
CA CYS A 367 -7.18 -3.68 -13.72
C CYS A 367 -7.23 -2.46 -12.79
N HIS A 368 -7.00 -1.24 -13.28
CA HIS A 368 -7.05 -0.03 -12.46
C HIS A 368 -7.51 1.23 -13.21
N ILE A 369 -8.12 2.15 -12.46
CA ILE A 369 -8.60 3.45 -12.96
C ILE A 369 -8.06 4.56 -12.05
N SER A 370 -7.49 5.62 -12.63
CA SER A 370 -7.13 6.82 -11.88
C SER A 370 -8.34 7.76 -11.80
N LEU A 371 -8.69 8.21 -10.59
CA LEU A 371 -9.83 9.11 -10.35
C LEU A 371 -9.47 10.60 -10.48
N LEU A 372 -8.20 10.92 -10.71
CA LEU A 372 -7.74 12.28 -10.89
C LEU A 372 -8.37 12.90 -12.14
N SER A 373 -9.18 13.96 -11.95
CA SER A 373 -9.70 14.74 -13.07
C SER A 373 -8.59 15.60 -13.65
N ARG A 374 -8.43 15.60 -14.98
CA ARG A 374 -7.61 16.60 -15.65
C ARG A 374 -8.41 17.89 -15.67
N LEU A 375 -8.11 18.80 -14.76
CA LEU A 375 -8.45 20.21 -14.96
C LEU A 375 -7.71 20.66 -16.22
N THR A 376 -8.35 20.57 -17.37
CA THR A 376 -7.94 21.40 -18.50
C THR A 376 -8.19 22.83 -18.05
N PRO A 377 -7.15 23.69 -17.92
CA PRO A 377 -7.43 25.09 -17.74
C PRO A 377 -8.25 25.51 -18.95
N LYS A 378 -9.50 25.93 -18.72
CA LYS A 378 -10.33 26.60 -19.72
C LYS A 378 -9.52 27.82 -20.19
N LYS A 379 -8.71 27.66 -21.23
CA LYS A 379 -8.30 28.77 -22.07
C LYS A 379 -9.48 29.06 -22.99
N ASP A 380 -9.91 30.31 -22.94
CA ASP A 380 -11.08 30.83 -23.63
C ASP A 380 -11.19 30.36 -25.09
N GLY A 381 -12.38 29.86 -25.44
CA GLY A 381 -13.03 30.24 -26.69
C GLY A 381 -12.69 29.52 -27.99
N THR A 382 -11.89 28.44 -28.02
CA THR A 382 -11.73 27.65 -29.26
C THR A 382 -11.97 26.16 -29.05
N PRO A 383 -12.82 25.50 -29.87
CA PRO A 383 -12.96 24.06 -29.82
C PRO A 383 -11.73 23.45 -30.50
N VAL A 384 -10.74 23.06 -29.70
CA VAL A 384 -9.67 22.19 -30.17
C VAL A 384 -10.23 20.78 -30.11
N ASP A 385 -10.44 20.16 -31.28
CA ASP A 385 -10.81 18.75 -31.40
C ASP A 385 -9.87 17.90 -30.54
N ALA A 386 -10.43 17.29 -29.51
CA ALA A 386 -9.72 16.38 -28.63
C ALA A 386 -9.24 15.17 -29.46
N THR A 387 -7.97 15.19 -29.84
CA THR A 387 -7.34 14.07 -30.52
C THR A 387 -7.47 12.80 -29.67
N SER A 388 -7.81 11.69 -30.32
CA SER A 388 -8.11 10.36 -29.77
C SER A 388 -6.98 9.67 -28.98
N GLN A 389 -5.90 10.39 -28.64
CA GLN A 389 -4.75 9.89 -27.88
C GLN A 389 -4.81 10.15 -26.37
N ASP A 390 -5.79 10.93 -25.88
CA ASP A 390 -5.85 11.33 -24.46
C ASP A 390 -6.39 10.27 -23.48
N TRP A 391 -6.83 9.11 -24.00
CA TRP A 391 -7.53 8.04 -23.26
C TRP A 391 -6.63 6.90 -22.74
N GLN A 392 -5.30 6.96 -22.92
CA GLN A 392 -4.44 5.80 -22.67
C GLN A 392 -3.97 5.71 -21.20
N SER A 393 -4.32 4.61 -20.52
CA SER A 393 -3.74 4.17 -19.23
C SER A 393 -2.22 3.91 -19.33
N LEU A 394 -1.45 4.11 -18.24
CA LEU A 394 0.03 4.08 -18.21
C LEU A 394 0.66 2.68 -18.41
N SER A 395 -0.15 1.65 -18.64
CA SER A 395 -0.12 0.81 -19.85
C SER A 395 1.12 -0.02 -20.23
N CYS A 396 2.29 0.61 -20.33
CA CYS A 396 3.47 -0.01 -20.91
C CYS A 396 4.65 0.55 -20.13
N LEU A 397 5.49 -0.32 -19.55
CA LEU A 397 6.95 -0.13 -19.39
C LEU A 397 7.61 -1.01 -18.31
N THR A 398 6.89 -1.86 -17.56
CA THR A 398 7.56 -2.69 -16.53
C THR A 398 8.05 -4.07 -16.98
N ASP A 399 7.85 -4.47 -18.24
CA ASP A 399 8.27 -5.79 -18.72
C ASP A 399 9.54 -5.73 -19.59
N SER A 400 10.54 -4.99 -19.12
CA SER A 400 11.88 -4.95 -19.73
C SER A 400 12.89 -5.56 -18.78
N THR A 401 12.74 -6.87 -18.52
CA THR A 401 13.90 -7.70 -18.19
C THR A 401 14.72 -7.85 -19.47
N GLU A 402 16.04 -7.66 -19.36
CA GLU A 402 16.99 -7.42 -20.47
C GLU A 402 17.23 -8.60 -21.45
N GLN A 403 16.26 -9.51 -21.68
CA GLN A 403 16.49 -10.71 -22.49
C GLN A 403 15.37 -11.16 -23.47
N SER A 404 14.42 -10.31 -23.84
CA SER A 404 13.50 -10.69 -24.92
C SER A 404 13.36 -9.65 -26.03
N ALA A 405 13.47 -10.14 -27.26
CA ALA A 405 13.33 -9.41 -28.51
C ALA A 405 12.01 -8.61 -28.58
N PRO A 406 11.91 -7.56 -29.42
CA PRO A 406 10.70 -6.76 -29.54
C PRO A 406 9.63 -7.59 -30.27
N ILE A 407 8.84 -8.34 -29.50
CA ILE A 407 7.64 -9.00 -30.03
C ILE A 407 6.54 -7.93 -30.02
N ASN A 408 6.20 -7.44 -31.21
CA ASN A 408 4.96 -6.70 -31.47
C ASN A 408 3.78 -7.61 -31.09
N PHE A 409 3.39 -7.62 -29.81
CA PHE A 409 2.11 -8.17 -29.39
C PHE A 409 1.00 -7.19 -29.77
N ASP A 410 0.05 -7.71 -30.53
CA ASP A 410 -1.14 -7.08 -31.08
C ASP A 410 -1.85 -6.17 -30.05
N MET A 411 -1.82 -4.86 -30.30
CA MET A 411 -2.33 -3.79 -29.44
C MET A 411 -3.87 -3.63 -29.50
N SER A 412 -4.58 -4.55 -30.17
CA SER A 412 -6.02 -4.48 -30.43
C SER A 412 -6.92 -4.93 -29.28
N ASN A 413 -6.43 -5.73 -28.33
CA ASN A 413 -7.22 -6.31 -27.23
C ASN A 413 -7.24 -5.50 -25.91
N ARG A 414 -7.12 -4.17 -25.96
CA ARG A 414 -7.09 -3.31 -24.75
C ARG A 414 -8.44 -2.64 -24.49
N ALA A 415 -9.03 -2.92 -23.32
CA ALA A 415 -10.18 -2.17 -22.81
C ALA A 415 -9.78 -0.71 -22.58
N LYS A 416 -10.53 0.24 -23.18
CA LYS A 416 -10.26 1.68 -23.04
C LYS A 416 -10.89 2.18 -21.75
N LEU A 417 -10.18 2.06 -20.63
CA LEU A 417 -10.69 2.50 -19.33
C LEU A 417 -10.77 4.04 -19.24
N PRO A 418 -11.84 4.59 -18.65
CA PRO A 418 -11.96 6.04 -18.45
C PRO A 418 -10.95 6.53 -17.40
N ARG A 419 -10.58 7.81 -17.46
CA ARG A 419 -9.73 8.47 -16.46
C ARG A 419 -10.47 9.67 -15.86
N GLY A 420 -10.37 9.82 -14.55
CA GLY A 420 -11.10 10.86 -13.83
C GLY A 420 -12.55 10.47 -13.57
N ILE A 421 -13.06 10.89 -12.41
CA ILE A 421 -14.39 10.53 -11.93
C ILE A 421 -15.52 10.97 -12.90
N GLU A 422 -15.36 12.14 -13.52
CA GLU A 422 -16.33 12.74 -14.45
C GLU A 422 -16.59 11.87 -15.69
N GLN A 423 -15.59 11.07 -16.11
CA GLN A 423 -15.67 10.24 -17.31
C GLN A 423 -16.30 8.86 -17.05
N ILE A 424 -16.44 8.46 -15.78
CA ILE A 424 -16.93 7.12 -15.42
C ILE A 424 -18.42 6.98 -15.76
N ARG A 425 -19.27 7.94 -15.36
CA ARG A 425 -20.72 7.88 -15.66
C ARG A 425 -21.00 7.82 -17.18
N PRO A 426 -20.43 8.70 -18.03
CA PRO A 426 -20.60 8.60 -19.48
C PRO A 426 -20.11 7.27 -20.07
N HIS A 427 -19.06 6.69 -19.50
CA HIS A 427 -18.53 5.40 -19.97
C HIS A 427 -19.49 4.25 -19.63
N LEU A 428 -20.06 4.24 -18.41
CA LEU A 428 -21.03 3.24 -17.98
C LEU A 428 -22.32 3.24 -18.81
N GLU A 429 -22.75 4.41 -19.30
CA GLU A 429 -23.94 4.55 -20.14
C GLU A 429 -23.68 4.15 -21.61
N LYS A 430 -22.48 4.43 -22.13
CA LYS A 430 -22.20 4.37 -23.58
C LYS A 430 -21.34 3.19 -24.01
N VAL A 431 -20.54 2.62 -23.11
CA VAL A 431 -19.52 1.63 -23.44
C VAL A 431 -19.80 0.31 -22.74
N ASP A 432 -19.48 0.21 -21.45
CA ASP A 432 -19.58 -1.03 -20.69
C ASP A 432 -19.62 -0.77 -19.18
N ASN A 433 -19.84 -1.84 -18.40
CA ASN A 433 -19.81 -1.83 -16.95
C ASN A 433 -18.43 -2.15 -16.35
N VAL A 434 -17.36 -2.21 -17.15
CA VAL A 434 -16.01 -2.58 -16.70
C VAL A 434 -15.52 -1.71 -15.55
N PRO A 435 -15.78 -0.39 -15.48
CA PRO A 435 -15.38 0.42 -14.32
C PRO A 435 -15.91 -0.08 -12.97
N LEU A 436 -17.04 -0.80 -12.93
CA LEU A 436 -17.57 -1.40 -11.69
C LEU A 436 -16.87 -2.73 -11.32
N LEU A 437 -16.12 -3.31 -12.27
CA LEU A 437 -15.44 -4.60 -12.12
C LEU A 437 -13.97 -4.46 -11.72
N VAL A 438 -13.42 -3.25 -11.83
CA VAL A 438 -12.03 -2.93 -11.54
C VAL A 438 -11.74 -3.08 -10.03
N SER A 439 -10.58 -3.64 -9.70
CA SER A 439 -10.13 -3.91 -8.33
C SER A 439 -9.34 -2.76 -7.69
N LEU A 440 -8.84 -1.80 -8.48
CA LEU A 440 -7.96 -0.74 -8.00
C LEU A 440 -8.35 0.64 -8.55
N PHE A 441 -8.55 1.59 -7.63
CA PHE A 441 -8.67 3.01 -7.95
C PHE A 441 -7.48 3.78 -7.39
N THR A 442 -6.86 4.64 -8.19
CA THR A 442 -5.65 5.40 -7.84
C THR A 442 -5.91 6.90 -7.83
N ASP A 443 -5.04 7.67 -7.18
CA ASP A 443 -5.16 9.13 -7.04
C ASP A 443 -6.50 9.57 -6.41
N CYS A 444 -6.99 8.78 -5.45
CA CYS A 444 -8.27 9.03 -4.81
C CYS A 444 -8.20 10.20 -3.83
N THR A 445 -9.10 11.16 -3.99
CA THR A 445 -9.44 12.16 -2.96
C THR A 445 -10.72 11.75 -2.23
N PRO A 446 -10.96 12.23 -0.98
CA PRO A 446 -12.18 11.88 -0.25
C PRO A 446 -13.47 12.21 -1.01
N SER A 447 -13.50 13.32 -1.75
CA SER A 447 -14.62 13.71 -2.60
C SER A 447 -14.81 12.77 -3.79
N THR A 448 -13.74 12.42 -4.52
CA THR A 448 -13.84 11.50 -5.66
C THR A 448 -14.22 10.08 -5.23
N THR A 449 -13.79 9.64 -4.05
CA THR A 449 -14.18 8.34 -3.51
C THR A 449 -15.66 8.32 -3.13
N LEU A 450 -16.18 9.39 -2.55
CA LEU A 450 -17.62 9.53 -2.26
C LEU A 450 -18.46 9.44 -3.53
N GLU A 451 -18.05 10.16 -4.58
CA GLU A 451 -18.74 10.16 -5.87
C GLU A 451 -18.68 8.78 -6.54
N MET A 452 -17.53 8.08 -6.47
CA MET A 452 -17.42 6.72 -7.01
C MET A 452 -18.32 5.74 -6.26
N ILE A 453 -18.43 5.85 -4.94
CA ILE A 453 -19.35 5.02 -4.14
C ILE A 453 -20.80 5.29 -4.54
N GLU A 454 -21.16 6.55 -4.78
CA GLU A 454 -22.49 6.92 -5.27
C GLU A 454 -22.77 6.31 -6.65
N ILE A 455 -21.80 6.37 -7.57
CA ILE A 455 -21.91 5.71 -8.88
C ILE A 455 -22.14 4.20 -8.69
N MET A 456 -21.38 3.53 -7.84
CA MET A 456 -21.57 2.09 -7.59
C MET A 456 -22.99 1.79 -7.06
N GLN A 457 -23.49 2.63 -6.14
CA GLN A 457 -24.84 2.50 -5.58
C GLN A 457 -25.94 2.73 -6.63
N ASP A 458 -25.77 3.72 -7.53
CA ASP A 458 -26.73 4.03 -8.59
C ASP A 458 -26.91 2.84 -9.56
N TYR A 459 -25.85 2.07 -9.79
CA TYR A 459 -25.88 0.86 -10.62
C TYR A 459 -26.25 -0.41 -9.85
N GLY A 460 -26.74 -0.29 -8.61
CA GLY A 460 -27.30 -1.39 -7.83
C GLY A 460 -26.30 -2.24 -7.05
N GLU A 461 -25.03 -1.81 -6.95
CA GLU A 461 -24.03 -2.48 -6.12
C GLU A 461 -24.20 -2.11 -4.63
N ILE A 462 -24.08 -3.11 -3.75
CA ILE A 462 -24.10 -2.89 -2.30
C ILE A 462 -22.66 -2.71 -1.81
N VAL A 463 -22.31 -1.48 -1.42
CA VAL A 463 -20.94 -1.12 -1.08
C VAL A 463 -20.72 -1.20 0.44
N CYS A 464 -19.75 -2.04 0.84
CA CYS A 464 -19.22 -2.09 2.21
C CYS A 464 -17.84 -1.42 2.26
N VAL A 465 -17.69 -0.33 3.01
CA VAL A 465 -16.41 0.40 3.13
C VAL A 465 -15.66 -0.03 4.39
N MET A 466 -14.40 -0.44 4.23
CA MET A 466 -13.47 -0.71 5.32
C MET A 466 -12.39 0.37 5.32
N GLY A 467 -12.19 1.07 6.45
CA GLY A 467 -11.23 2.18 6.51
C GLY A 467 -10.69 2.43 7.90
N SER A 468 -9.61 3.22 7.96
CA SER A 468 -8.99 3.62 9.23
C SER A 468 -9.90 4.54 10.04
N SER A 469 -10.07 4.27 11.34
CA SER A 469 -10.77 5.14 12.29
C SER A 469 -9.97 6.38 12.70
N ALA A 470 -8.66 6.40 12.46
CA ALA A 470 -7.82 7.54 12.82
C ALA A 470 -7.92 8.70 11.82
N ASN A 471 -8.41 8.44 10.60
CA ASN A 471 -8.51 9.46 9.55
C ASN A 471 -9.91 10.10 9.56
N ALA A 472 -9.98 11.41 9.83
CA ALA A 472 -11.23 12.16 9.88
C ALA A 472 -11.95 12.23 8.52
N ASP A 473 -11.20 12.26 7.40
CA ASP A 473 -11.78 12.29 6.05
C ASP A 473 -12.65 11.06 5.77
N ASN A 474 -12.38 9.93 6.44
CA ASN A 474 -13.11 8.69 6.19
C ASN A 474 -14.54 8.74 6.77
N SER A 475 -14.84 9.66 7.69
CA SER A 475 -16.15 9.75 8.34
C SER A 475 -17.28 10.00 7.34
N SER A 476 -17.07 10.89 6.37
CA SER A 476 -18.04 11.14 5.30
C SER A 476 -18.23 9.92 4.40
N ILE A 477 -17.15 9.21 4.09
CA ILE A 477 -17.16 7.99 3.28
C ILE A 477 -17.96 6.87 3.98
N PHE A 478 -17.78 6.73 5.29
CA PHE A 478 -18.50 5.76 6.11
C PHE A 478 -20.01 6.04 6.18
N LEU A 479 -20.42 7.31 6.16
CA LEU A 479 -21.83 7.71 6.14
C LEU A 479 -22.51 7.44 4.78
N LYS A 480 -21.78 7.53 3.68
CA LYS A 480 -22.33 7.31 2.33
C LYS A 480 -22.49 5.83 1.99
N ALA A 481 -21.61 4.97 2.50
CA ALA A 481 -21.64 3.53 2.25
C ALA A 481 -22.91 2.84 2.82
N ASN A 482 -23.32 1.71 2.23
CA ASN A 482 -24.47 0.94 2.74
C ASN A 482 -24.15 0.27 4.08
N THR A 483 -22.89 -0.10 4.28
CA THR A 483 -22.34 -0.61 5.54
C THR A 483 -20.90 -0.16 5.65
N SER A 484 -20.47 0.24 6.83
CA SER A 484 -19.09 0.67 7.05
C SER A 484 -18.46 0.00 8.26
N VAL A 485 -17.17 -0.29 8.12
CA VAL A 485 -16.34 -0.96 9.11
C VAL A 485 -15.12 -0.10 9.38
N SER A 486 -14.98 0.35 10.63
CA SER A 486 -13.81 1.11 11.05
C SER A 486 -12.76 0.17 11.62
N VAL A 487 -11.50 0.37 11.22
CA VAL A 487 -10.35 -0.40 11.67
C VAL A 487 -9.40 0.52 12.41
N GLU A 488 -9.07 0.18 13.64
CA GLU A 488 -8.03 0.87 14.39
C GLU A 488 -6.66 0.58 13.76
N PRO A 489 -5.97 1.60 13.20
CA PRO A 489 -4.68 1.39 12.58
C PRO A 489 -3.58 1.15 13.62
N LEU A 490 -2.47 0.57 13.18
CA LEU A 490 -1.22 0.67 13.91
C LEU A 490 -0.78 2.13 13.87
N TYR A 491 -0.81 2.80 15.03
CA TYR A 491 -0.19 4.11 15.16
C TYR A 491 1.28 4.00 14.76
N PRO A 492 1.84 5.00 14.05
CA PRO A 492 3.25 4.99 13.71
C PRO A 492 4.04 4.93 15.00
N GLN A 493 4.60 3.76 15.31
CA GLN A 493 5.65 3.65 16.30
C GLN A 493 6.86 4.30 15.66
N VAL A 494 7.01 5.60 15.89
CA VAL A 494 8.35 6.21 15.89
C VAL A 494 9.20 5.31 16.78
N CYS A 495 10.47 5.02 16.45
CA CYS A 495 11.31 4.04 17.19
C CYS A 495 11.63 4.52 18.61
N GLN A 496 10.58 4.68 19.41
CA GLN A 496 10.59 5.03 20.79
C GLN A 496 10.27 3.72 21.50
N LYS A 497 11.14 3.36 22.44
CA LYS A 497 10.83 2.31 23.42
C LYS A 497 9.78 2.78 24.44
N VAL A 498 9.31 4.01 24.29
CA VAL A 498 8.20 4.59 25.04
C VAL A 498 6.91 4.24 24.29
N PRO A 499 5.87 3.77 24.98
CA PRO A 499 4.58 3.56 24.34
C PRO A 499 4.07 4.89 23.75
N VAL A 500 3.81 4.90 22.44
CA VAL A 500 3.22 6.05 21.70
C VAL A 500 1.93 6.54 22.36
N PHE A 501 1.25 5.65 23.09
CA PHE A 501 0.03 5.91 23.81
C PHE A 501 0.20 5.54 25.29
N THR A 502 0.26 6.56 26.14
CA THR A 502 0.03 6.40 27.58
C THR A 502 -1.46 6.63 27.85
N PRO A 503 -2.18 5.65 28.42
CA PRO A 503 -3.57 5.87 28.81
C PRO A 503 -3.59 6.99 29.86
N CYS A 504 -4.40 8.01 29.61
CA CYS A 504 -4.58 9.10 30.56
C CYS A 504 -5.29 8.54 31.81
N PRO A 505 -4.74 8.70 33.02
CA PRO A 505 -5.37 8.18 34.25
C PRO A 505 -6.71 8.85 34.54
N ASP A 506 -6.85 10.14 34.19
CA ASP A 506 -8.04 10.94 34.44
C ASP A 506 -8.67 11.43 33.12
N GLY A 507 -9.28 10.52 32.35
CA GLY A 507 -10.15 10.88 31.22
C GLY A 507 -9.98 10.06 29.95
N ILE A 508 -10.73 10.45 28.91
CA ILE A 508 -10.64 9.86 27.58
C ILE A 508 -9.49 10.55 26.84
N ALA A 509 -8.47 9.79 26.44
CA ALA A 509 -7.37 10.32 25.63
C ALA A 509 -7.91 10.90 24.29
N PRO A 510 -7.36 12.03 23.79
CA PRO A 510 -7.83 12.66 22.54
C PRO A 510 -7.85 11.71 21.34
N VAL A 511 -6.88 10.79 21.25
CA VAL A 511 -6.81 9.76 20.21
C VAL A 511 -7.98 8.80 20.30
N HIS A 512 -8.36 8.38 21.52
CA HIS A 512 -9.51 7.50 21.75
C HIS A 512 -10.83 8.21 21.48
N LEU A 513 -10.92 9.50 21.81
CA LEU A 513 -12.08 10.33 21.48
C LEU A 513 -12.22 10.46 19.95
N SER A 514 -11.14 10.81 19.26
CA SER A 514 -11.10 10.90 17.79
C SER A 514 -11.51 9.58 17.13
N HIS A 515 -10.94 8.46 17.59
CA HIS A 515 -11.31 7.12 17.13
C HIS A 515 -12.83 6.89 17.28
N ARG A 516 -13.40 7.15 18.47
CA ARG A 516 -14.82 6.94 18.73
C ARG A 516 -15.70 7.83 17.86
N LEU A 517 -15.34 9.10 17.69
CA LEU A 517 -16.09 10.05 16.86
C LEU A 517 -16.09 9.64 15.38
N ASN A 518 -14.92 9.27 14.86
CA ASN A 518 -14.78 8.84 13.47
C ASN A 518 -15.42 7.47 13.19
N SER A 519 -15.56 6.62 14.22
CA SER A 519 -16.21 5.32 14.10
C SER A 519 -17.73 5.35 14.36
N LEU A 520 -18.30 6.49 14.78
CA LEU A 520 -19.76 6.62 14.99
C LEU A 520 -20.61 6.20 13.78
N PRO A 521 -20.26 6.55 12.53
CA PRO A 521 -21.05 6.11 11.37
C PRO A 521 -20.91 4.63 11.05
N CYS A 522 -19.94 3.93 11.65
CA CYS A 522 -19.66 2.54 11.33
C CYS A 522 -20.55 1.57 12.09
N SER A 523 -21.01 0.53 11.38
CA SER A 523 -21.80 -0.55 11.98
C SER A 523 -20.95 -1.44 12.88
N VAL A 524 -19.67 -1.62 12.53
CA VAL A 524 -18.71 -2.44 13.28
C VAL A 524 -17.39 -1.69 13.41
N SER A 525 -16.83 -1.67 14.62
CA SER A 525 -15.50 -1.14 14.89
C SER A 525 -14.56 -2.25 15.34
N MET A 526 -13.49 -2.46 14.58
CA MET A 526 -12.44 -3.43 14.87
C MET A 526 -11.30 -2.73 15.61
N THR A 527 -11.07 -3.14 16.86
CA THR A 527 -9.94 -2.67 17.69
C THR A 527 -8.86 -3.74 17.74
N ARG A 528 -7.60 -3.36 17.95
CA ARG A 528 -6.49 -4.32 18.04
C ARG A 528 -6.69 -5.40 19.12
N GLN A 529 -7.32 -5.03 20.23
CA GLN A 529 -7.56 -5.94 21.36
C GLN A 529 -8.64 -6.99 21.09
N ARG A 530 -9.46 -6.80 20.06
CA ARG A 530 -10.56 -7.70 19.68
C ARG A 530 -10.62 -7.83 18.15
N PRO A 531 -9.69 -8.58 17.54
CA PRO A 531 -9.77 -8.88 16.12
C PRO A 531 -10.97 -9.80 15.88
N ILE A 532 -12.05 -9.25 15.34
CA ILE A 532 -13.21 -10.04 14.89
C ILE A 532 -12.87 -10.53 13.47
N SER A 533 -12.92 -11.84 13.24
CA SER A 533 -12.74 -12.34 11.87
C SER A 533 -13.91 -11.88 11.00
N PHE A 534 -13.63 -10.93 10.10
CA PHE A 534 -14.63 -10.33 9.22
C PHE A 534 -15.34 -11.39 8.35
N PHE A 535 -14.59 -12.41 7.89
CA PHE A 535 -15.14 -13.54 7.16
C PHE A 535 -16.17 -14.34 7.97
N HIS A 536 -15.88 -14.65 9.23
CA HIS A 536 -16.83 -15.36 10.09
C HIS A 536 -18.09 -14.54 10.35
N LEU A 537 -17.97 -13.21 10.48
CA LEU A 537 -19.12 -12.32 10.64
C LEU A 537 -20.03 -12.38 9.41
N ILE A 538 -19.49 -12.32 8.19
CA ILE A 538 -20.26 -12.46 6.94
C ILE A 538 -20.93 -13.83 6.88
N MET A 539 -20.22 -14.90 7.23
CA MET A 539 -20.77 -16.26 7.24
C MET A 539 -21.96 -16.37 8.20
N HIS A 540 -21.84 -15.83 9.42
CA HIS A 540 -22.93 -15.82 10.39
C HIS A 540 -24.09 -14.94 9.94
N ALA A 541 -23.84 -13.79 9.31
CA ALA A 541 -24.88 -12.91 8.79
C ALA A 541 -25.68 -13.56 7.66
N ARG A 542 -25.00 -14.22 6.71
CA ARG A 542 -25.65 -14.97 5.62
C ARG A 542 -26.50 -16.12 6.17
N HIS A 543 -25.96 -16.90 7.10
CA HIS A 543 -26.69 -17.98 7.77
C HIS A 543 -27.91 -17.44 8.54
N PHE A 544 -27.76 -16.35 9.27
CA PHE A 544 -28.86 -15.71 9.99
C PHE A 544 -29.97 -15.23 9.05
N MET A 545 -29.61 -14.55 7.95
CA MET A 545 -30.54 -14.07 6.93
C MET A 545 -31.31 -15.23 6.30
N GLN A 546 -30.62 -16.33 5.99
CA GLN A 546 -31.25 -17.53 5.46
C GLN A 546 -32.23 -18.13 6.48
N CYS A 547 -31.83 -18.27 7.75
CA CYS A 547 -32.72 -18.72 8.81
C CYS A 547 -33.95 -17.80 8.94
N LEU A 548 -33.77 -16.48 8.91
CA LEU A 548 -34.88 -15.53 9.00
C LEU A 548 -35.88 -15.71 7.85
N TRP A 549 -35.40 -15.80 6.61
CA TRP A 549 -36.25 -16.09 5.45
C TRP A 549 -36.96 -17.43 5.58
N THR A 550 -36.27 -18.47 6.07
CA THR A 550 -36.91 -19.76 6.33
C THR A 550 -38.04 -19.65 7.35
N CYS A 551 -37.87 -18.83 8.40
CA CYS A 551 -38.90 -18.55 9.40
C CYS A 551 -40.09 -17.79 8.80
N VAL A 552 -39.85 -16.75 7.99
CA VAL A 552 -40.92 -15.98 7.32
C VAL A 552 -41.72 -16.87 6.38
N GLN A 553 -41.04 -17.69 5.58
CA GLN A 553 -41.70 -18.63 4.67
C GLN A 553 -42.47 -19.72 5.42
N PHE A 554 -41.93 -20.22 6.55
CA PHE A 554 -42.66 -21.12 7.43
C PHE A 554 -43.92 -20.46 8.00
N TRP A 555 -43.83 -19.20 8.44
CA TRP A 555 -44.97 -18.46 8.94
C TRP A 555 -46.05 -18.26 7.86
N MET A 556 -45.66 -17.81 6.66
CA MET A 556 -46.60 -17.63 5.54
C MET A 556 -47.25 -18.95 5.09
N SER A 557 -46.46 -20.01 4.97
CA SER A 557 -46.98 -21.35 4.61
C SER A 557 -47.88 -21.94 5.70
N GLY A 558 -47.53 -21.71 6.98
CA GLY A 558 -48.35 -22.13 8.12
C GLY A 558 -49.71 -21.42 8.15
N VAL A 559 -49.73 -20.09 8.00
CA VAL A 559 -50.97 -19.30 7.98
C VAL A 559 -51.87 -19.70 6.81
N THR A 560 -51.29 -19.81 5.61
CA THR A 560 -52.04 -20.23 4.41
C THR A 560 -52.58 -21.66 4.55
N ALA A 561 -51.78 -22.62 5.02
CA ALA A 561 -52.22 -23.99 5.26
C ALA A 561 -53.33 -24.08 6.31
N VAL A 562 -53.21 -23.36 7.44
CA VAL A 562 -54.26 -23.33 8.48
C VAL A 562 -55.55 -22.77 7.91
N SER A 563 -55.49 -21.66 7.16
CA SER A 563 -56.69 -21.07 6.55
C SER A 563 -57.37 -22.00 5.53
N LEU A 564 -56.59 -22.71 4.71
CA LEU A 564 -57.09 -23.64 3.70
C LEU A 564 -57.68 -24.89 4.36
N VAL A 565 -57.04 -25.43 5.41
CA VAL A 565 -57.59 -26.54 6.18
C VAL A 565 -58.88 -26.12 6.89
N GLN A 566 -58.96 -24.92 7.46
CA GLN A 566 -60.19 -24.39 8.07
C GLN A 566 -61.33 -24.24 7.03
N LEU A 567 -61.01 -23.80 5.80
CA LEU A 567 -61.97 -23.69 4.72
C LEU A 567 -62.45 -25.06 4.21
N ILE A 568 -61.54 -26.03 4.04
CA ILE A 568 -61.92 -27.38 3.62
C ILE A 568 -62.72 -28.09 4.71
N THR A 569 -62.33 -27.94 5.98
CA THR A 569 -63.04 -28.58 7.11
C THR A 569 -64.46 -28.02 7.27
N THR A 570 -64.66 -26.72 7.05
CA THR A 570 -66.01 -26.12 7.04
C THR A 570 -66.86 -26.60 5.86
N ILE A 571 -66.27 -26.80 4.68
CA ILE A 571 -66.98 -27.33 3.50
C ILE A 571 -67.34 -28.82 3.66
N VAL A 572 -66.44 -29.62 4.25
CA VAL A 572 -66.58 -31.09 4.30
C VAL A 572 -67.09 -31.59 5.66
N LEU A 573 -67.36 -30.69 6.62
CA LEU A 573 -67.75 -31.02 8.01
C LEU A 573 -66.79 -32.04 8.69
N LEU A 574 -65.50 -31.95 8.38
CA LEU A 574 -64.45 -32.83 8.93
C LEU A 574 -63.68 -32.16 10.07
N PRO A 575 -63.11 -32.92 11.03
CA PRO A 575 -62.24 -32.38 12.06
C PRO A 575 -60.99 -31.68 11.49
N PRO A 576 -60.49 -30.60 12.12
CA PRO A 576 -59.22 -29.98 11.75
C PRO A 576 -58.05 -30.91 12.11
N ILE A 577 -57.31 -31.35 11.08
CA ILE A 577 -56.29 -32.41 11.16
C ILE A 577 -54.86 -31.85 11.06
N PHE A 578 -53.96 -32.58 11.75
CA PHE A 578 -52.48 -32.61 11.93
C PHE A 578 -51.50 -32.03 10.88
N THR A 579 -51.93 -31.22 9.91
CA THR A 579 -51.12 -30.78 8.77
C THR A 579 -49.96 -29.83 9.13
N VAL A 580 -50.10 -29.01 10.17
CA VAL A 580 -49.11 -27.97 10.53
C VAL A 580 -47.78 -28.58 11.01
N VAL A 581 -47.83 -29.67 11.77
CA VAL A 581 -46.62 -30.35 12.27
C VAL A 581 -45.82 -30.96 11.11
N CYS A 582 -46.51 -31.55 10.13
CA CYS A 582 -45.89 -32.13 8.93
C CYS A 582 -45.29 -31.08 8.00
N ILE A 583 -45.92 -29.91 7.90
CA ILE A 583 -45.36 -28.75 7.21
C ILE A 583 -44.08 -28.30 7.93
N SER A 584 -44.11 -28.19 9.27
CA SER A 584 -42.95 -27.76 10.06
C SER A 584 -41.71 -28.65 9.90
N CYS A 585 -41.89 -29.96 9.68
CA CYS A 585 -40.79 -30.90 9.44
C CYS A 585 -39.91 -30.49 8.24
N GLY A 586 -40.53 -29.93 7.18
CA GLY A 586 -39.83 -29.52 5.97
C GLY A 586 -38.91 -28.31 6.17
N PHE A 587 -39.24 -27.43 7.13
CA PHE A 587 -38.54 -26.14 7.35
C PHE A 587 -37.38 -26.21 8.35
N VAL A 588 -37.27 -27.25 9.18
CA VAL A 588 -36.17 -27.42 10.16
C VAL A 588 -34.79 -27.46 9.50
N HIS A 589 -34.71 -28.16 8.37
CA HIS A 589 -33.51 -28.27 7.55
C HIS A 589 -33.86 -27.94 6.10
N ARG A 590 -34.02 -26.65 5.77
CA ARG A 590 -34.49 -26.24 4.45
C ARG A 590 -33.56 -26.65 3.31
N GLU A 591 -32.25 -26.65 3.53
CA GLU A 591 -31.24 -26.96 2.51
C GLU A 591 -31.04 -28.46 2.23
N HIS A 592 -31.62 -29.32 3.06
CA HIS A 592 -31.43 -30.77 2.96
C HIS A 592 -32.78 -31.49 2.97
N LEU A 593 -32.92 -32.46 2.08
CA LEU A 593 -34.05 -33.40 2.13
C LEU A 593 -34.12 -34.07 3.51
N SER A 594 -35.34 -34.27 4.00
CA SER A 594 -35.58 -34.79 5.36
C SER A 594 -35.03 -36.22 5.53
N TRP A 595 -34.83 -36.92 4.42
CA TRP A 595 -34.23 -38.27 4.33
C TRP A 595 -32.72 -38.26 4.55
N ARG A 596 -32.03 -37.18 4.18
CA ARG A 596 -30.57 -37.06 4.32
C ARG A 596 -30.17 -36.52 5.69
N ARG A 597 -31.01 -35.66 6.27
CA ARG A 597 -30.81 -35.11 7.61
C ARG A 597 -32.14 -35.09 8.35
N SER A 598 -32.28 -35.96 9.36
CA SER A 598 -33.54 -36.07 10.07
C SER A 598 -33.84 -34.79 10.87
N PRO A 599 -35.08 -34.28 10.85
CA PRO A 599 -35.49 -33.10 11.62
C PRO A 599 -35.48 -33.37 13.13
N LEU A 600 -35.61 -34.64 13.53
CA LEU A 600 -35.56 -35.10 14.93
C LEU A 600 -34.21 -34.86 15.62
N LYS A 601 -33.14 -34.59 14.86
CA LYS A 601 -31.83 -34.23 15.43
C LYS A 601 -31.89 -32.90 16.19
N ASN A 602 -32.82 -32.01 15.85
CA ASN A 602 -33.05 -30.77 16.58
C ASN A 602 -33.98 -31.01 17.79
N ARG A 603 -33.38 -31.23 18.97
CA ARG A 603 -34.12 -31.51 20.22
C ARG A 603 -35.13 -30.41 20.59
N LYS A 604 -34.84 -29.14 20.26
CA LYS A 604 -35.75 -28.01 20.56
C LYS A 604 -37.03 -28.09 19.73
N TRP A 605 -36.88 -28.37 18.43
CA TRP A 605 -38.01 -28.57 17.53
C TRP A 605 -38.82 -29.82 17.92
N ALA A 606 -38.16 -30.94 18.20
CA ALA A 606 -38.84 -32.17 18.61
C ALA A 606 -39.65 -31.99 19.91
N SER A 607 -39.10 -31.25 20.89
CA SER A 607 -39.82 -30.90 22.12
C SER A 607 -41.02 -30.00 21.85
N ALA A 608 -40.89 -28.98 20.99
CA ALA A 608 -42.01 -28.11 20.62
C ALA A 608 -43.12 -28.88 19.92
N CYS A 609 -42.78 -29.76 18.97
CA CYS A 609 -43.76 -30.63 18.29
C CYS A 609 -44.46 -31.58 19.27
N PHE A 610 -43.75 -32.13 20.25
CA PHE A 610 -44.34 -32.99 21.28
C PHE A 610 -45.38 -32.24 22.12
N PHE A 611 -45.05 -31.05 22.63
CA PHE A 611 -46.00 -30.23 23.38
C PHE A 611 -47.20 -29.79 22.52
N PHE A 612 -46.95 -29.40 21.26
CA PHE A 612 -48.01 -28.99 20.35
C PHE A 612 -48.99 -30.14 20.05
N LEU A 613 -48.47 -31.34 19.79
CA LEU A 613 -49.28 -32.55 19.60
C LEU A 613 -50.07 -32.91 20.86
N LEU A 614 -49.50 -32.76 22.06
CA LEU A 614 -50.16 -33.04 23.33
C LEU A 614 -51.30 -32.05 23.64
N CYS A 615 -51.09 -30.76 23.40
CA CYS A 615 -52.15 -29.76 23.53
C CYS A 615 -53.28 -30.01 22.51
N GLN A 616 -52.93 -30.37 21.27
CA GLN A 616 -53.89 -30.64 20.21
C GLN A 616 -54.71 -31.91 20.47
N THR A 617 -54.10 -33.00 20.97
CA THR A 617 -54.85 -34.21 21.35
C THR A 617 -55.80 -33.94 22.51
N GLY A 618 -55.40 -33.11 23.47
CA GLY A 618 -56.30 -32.60 24.51
C GLY A 618 -57.50 -31.83 23.94
N TYR A 619 -57.27 -30.91 22.99
CA TYR A 619 -58.33 -30.16 22.32
C TYR A 619 -59.31 -31.06 21.55
N VAL A 620 -58.81 -32.08 20.85
CA VAL A 620 -59.64 -33.04 20.11
C VAL A 620 -60.47 -33.89 21.07
N LEU A 621 -59.89 -34.40 22.16
CA LEU A 621 -60.61 -35.18 23.17
C LEU A 621 -61.76 -34.38 23.80
N VAL A 622 -61.54 -33.10 24.10
CA VAL A 622 -62.57 -32.23 24.69
C VAL A 622 -63.72 -31.92 23.71
N ASN A 623 -63.42 -31.64 22.43
CA ASN A 623 -64.47 -31.27 21.46
C ASN A 623 -65.23 -32.46 20.86
N PHE A 624 -64.66 -33.67 20.86
CA PHE A 624 -65.23 -34.86 20.21
C PHE A 624 -65.79 -35.91 21.17
N SER A 625 -65.97 -35.59 22.46
CA SER A 625 -66.51 -36.54 23.45
C SER A 625 -67.96 -36.98 23.18
N ASP A 626 -68.73 -36.26 22.35
CA ASP A 626 -70.17 -36.51 22.11
C ASP A 626 -70.55 -36.85 20.63
N ILE A 627 -69.59 -37.00 19.71
CA ILE A 627 -69.88 -37.21 18.26
C ILE A 627 -69.22 -38.51 17.75
N ASP A 628 -70.03 -39.44 17.23
CA ASP A 628 -69.54 -40.64 16.54
C ASP A 628 -68.93 -40.28 15.18
N VAL A 629 -67.61 -40.12 15.15
CA VAL A 629 -66.86 -39.84 13.92
C VAL A 629 -66.66 -41.15 13.13
N PRO A 630 -66.98 -41.18 11.82
CA PRO A 630 -66.75 -42.36 10.98
C PRO A 630 -65.26 -42.74 10.93
N TRP A 631 -64.93 -44.03 11.05
CA TRP A 631 -63.55 -44.54 10.89
C TRP A 631 -62.89 -44.10 9.57
N ILE A 632 -63.69 -43.83 8.54
CA ILE A 632 -63.25 -43.33 7.23
C ILE A 632 -62.59 -41.95 7.36
N ALA A 633 -63.08 -41.08 8.25
CA ALA A 633 -62.50 -39.75 8.47
C ALA A 633 -61.10 -39.83 9.09
N PHE A 634 -60.86 -40.78 10.01
CA PHE A 634 -59.53 -41.05 10.54
C PHE A 634 -58.58 -41.61 9.47
N GLY A 635 -59.06 -42.48 8.59
CA GLY A 635 -58.29 -42.99 7.45
C GLY A 635 -57.86 -41.88 6.47
N LEU A 636 -58.79 -40.99 6.11
CA LEU A 636 -58.52 -39.81 5.28
C LEU A 636 -57.55 -38.83 5.95
N ALA A 637 -57.67 -38.64 7.27
CA ALA A 637 -56.76 -37.79 8.04
C ALA A 637 -55.31 -38.28 7.97
N ILE A 638 -55.09 -39.57 8.20
CA ILE A 638 -53.76 -40.18 8.14
C ILE A 638 -53.22 -40.13 6.71
N ALA A 639 -54.05 -40.44 5.70
CA ALA A 639 -53.65 -40.36 4.30
C ALA A 639 -53.23 -38.93 3.89
N SER A 640 -53.94 -37.90 4.38
CA SER A 640 -53.63 -36.51 4.07
C SER A 640 -52.24 -36.08 4.57
N ILE A 641 -51.78 -36.60 5.71
CA ILE A 641 -50.45 -36.34 6.27
C ILE A 641 -49.35 -36.85 5.33
N PHE A 642 -49.49 -38.07 4.83
CA PHE A 642 -48.51 -38.66 3.91
C PHE A 642 -48.48 -37.93 2.56
N ILE A 643 -49.64 -37.56 2.02
CA ILE A 643 -49.73 -36.79 0.77
C ILE A 643 -49.05 -35.43 0.93
N VAL A 644 -49.34 -34.70 2.01
CA VAL A 644 -48.71 -33.40 2.30
C VAL A 644 -47.21 -33.55 2.49
N ALA A 645 -46.74 -34.60 3.17
CA ALA A 645 -45.31 -34.85 3.34
C ALA A 645 -44.59 -35.11 2.01
N ILE A 646 -45.18 -35.90 1.11
CA ILE A 646 -44.64 -36.19 -0.23
C ILE A 646 -44.59 -34.90 -1.07
N VAL A 647 -45.70 -34.15 -1.12
CA VAL A 647 -45.76 -32.90 -1.87
C VAL A 647 -44.76 -31.88 -1.33
N ASN A 648 -44.66 -31.74 -0.01
CA ASN A 648 -43.71 -30.82 0.62
C ASN A 648 -42.25 -31.19 0.30
N GLU A 649 -41.89 -32.47 0.34
CA GLU A 649 -40.54 -32.93 -0.04
C GLU A 649 -40.27 -32.74 -1.55
N LEU A 650 -41.26 -32.91 -2.42
CA LEU A 650 -41.12 -32.66 -3.86
C LEU A 650 -40.92 -31.17 -4.18
N VAL A 651 -41.71 -30.29 -3.56
CA VAL A 651 -41.55 -28.84 -3.68
C VAL A 651 -40.18 -28.41 -3.17
N LYS A 652 -39.80 -28.89 -1.99
CA LYS A 652 -38.49 -28.65 -1.39
C LYS A 652 -37.35 -29.14 -2.28
N TRP A 653 -37.48 -30.31 -2.90
CA TRP A 653 -36.49 -30.83 -3.84
C TRP A 653 -36.30 -29.92 -5.07
N GLN A 654 -37.41 -29.45 -5.65
CA GLN A 654 -37.37 -28.51 -6.78
C GLN A 654 -36.74 -27.18 -6.37
N GLU A 655 -37.09 -26.65 -5.20
CA GLU A 655 -36.51 -25.42 -4.67
C GLU A 655 -35.00 -25.53 -4.44
N ILE A 656 -34.53 -26.60 -3.78
CA ILE A 656 -33.10 -26.86 -3.56
C ILE A 656 -32.37 -26.96 -4.91
N LYS A 657 -32.97 -27.63 -5.90
CA LYS A 657 -32.39 -27.75 -7.24
C LYS A 657 -32.32 -26.40 -7.96
N ALA A 658 -33.33 -25.54 -7.80
CA ALA A 658 -33.33 -24.18 -8.35
C ALA A 658 -32.28 -23.30 -7.66
N ASN A 659 -32.18 -23.33 -6.34
CA ASN A 659 -31.20 -22.57 -5.57
C ASN A 659 -29.76 -22.99 -5.93
N MET A 660 -29.47 -24.29 -6.01
CA MET A 660 -28.15 -24.76 -6.47
C MET A 660 -27.79 -24.29 -7.88
N ARG A 661 -28.78 -24.14 -8.78
CA ARG A 661 -28.53 -23.58 -10.12
C ARG A 661 -28.27 -22.09 -10.06
N TYR A 662 -29.03 -21.36 -9.24
CA TYR A 662 -28.85 -19.93 -9.01
C TYR A 662 -27.46 -19.64 -8.44
N GLU A 663 -27.04 -20.34 -7.39
CA GLU A 663 -25.71 -20.20 -6.79
C GLU A 663 -24.58 -20.50 -7.80
N LYS A 664 -24.74 -21.54 -8.62
CA LYS A 664 -23.77 -21.86 -9.68
C LYS A 664 -23.68 -20.76 -10.74
N ARG A 665 -24.82 -20.20 -11.16
CA ARG A 665 -24.84 -19.06 -12.11
C ARG A 665 -24.20 -17.82 -11.50
N ALA A 666 -24.60 -17.44 -10.29
CA ALA A 666 -24.00 -16.30 -9.59
C ALA A 666 -22.48 -16.44 -9.44
N ARG A 667 -21.99 -17.66 -9.15
CA ARG A 667 -20.54 -17.92 -9.11
C ARG A 667 -19.86 -17.86 -10.48
N LEU A 668 -20.53 -18.30 -11.54
CA LEU A 668 -20.03 -18.18 -12.91
C LEU A 668 -19.98 -16.71 -13.34
N ASP A 669 -21.04 -15.94 -13.10
CA ASP A 669 -21.13 -14.51 -13.40
C ASP A 669 -20.09 -13.70 -12.60
N PHE A 670 -19.82 -14.09 -11.34
CA PHE A 670 -18.72 -13.52 -10.56
C PHE A 670 -17.35 -13.87 -11.16
N GLY A 671 -17.19 -15.11 -11.63
CA GLY A 671 -15.94 -15.64 -12.18
C GLY A 671 -15.63 -15.21 -13.61
N THR A 672 -16.58 -14.60 -14.33
CA THR A 672 -16.29 -13.99 -15.64
C THR A 672 -15.40 -12.77 -15.44
N LYS A 673 -14.09 -12.97 -15.56
CA LYS A 673 -13.07 -11.91 -15.50
C LYS A 673 -13.23 -10.96 -16.70
N LEU A 674 -12.74 -9.72 -16.53
CA LEU A 674 -12.81 -8.64 -17.50
C LEU A 674 -12.53 -9.14 -18.94
N GLY A 675 -13.41 -8.81 -19.88
CA GLY A 675 -13.18 -8.97 -21.32
C GLY A 675 -13.97 -10.06 -22.04
N MET A 676 -14.75 -10.91 -21.34
CA MET A 676 -15.51 -11.96 -22.03
C MET A 676 -16.86 -11.50 -22.60
N ASN A 677 -17.43 -10.40 -22.07
CA ASN A 677 -18.72 -9.83 -22.50
C ASN A 677 -18.62 -8.35 -22.93
N SER A 678 -17.42 -7.78 -23.04
CA SER A 678 -17.27 -6.44 -23.61
C SER A 678 -17.54 -6.53 -25.11
N PRO A 679 -18.39 -5.67 -25.71
CA PRO A 679 -18.38 -5.53 -27.15
C PRO A 679 -16.96 -5.13 -27.59
N PHE A 680 -16.43 -5.85 -28.57
CA PHE A 680 -15.12 -5.60 -29.18
C PHE A 680 -15.11 -4.29 -29.99
#